data_AF-A0A180GV42-F1
#
_entry.id   AF-A0A180GV42-F1
#
_cell.length_a   1.000
_cell.length_b   1.000
_cell.length_c   1.000
_cell.angle_alpha   90.00
_cell.angle_beta   90.00
_cell.angle_gamma   90.00
#
_symmetry.space_group_name_H-M   'P 1'
#
loop_
_entity.id
_entity.type
_entity.pdbx_description
1 polymer ?
#
loop_
_entity_poly.entity_id
_entity_poly.type
_entity_poly.pdbx_seq_one_letter_code
_entity_poly.pdbx_strand_id
1 'polypeptide(L)'
;MAPSSRKKSKPNSSELDAERALFLELHPNHDEPARLFDELYKVAGLEKVRKHNKELARIFRLSERTVKEQGKIAWTWEELTSGELGALPMLQKKLGLTVGADEVHTLISCAYFIRFPDQTSELSNQQMLAAIKASTTPEENILKDTETIEWSTAIVQKGFESDYRGHDLIVLPTLKTLRELAGLWKPDDYKAPYTSIIGPTMSGKTRLLKELAAHVCVVYVCLRPFNSSGQPPRSGIADYFTSPPPNSDLHEHYTRLLTAIFNTVSRFFSRDDIRKIKKFEDRLKAWFDYSFQLNGILKDKYNNDVAEAMDKGNVRNRLRKGAEKLDQAEKLDQALAAAVTRVSNKLKFKNDGGLRVLLAIDEASKLIEPIDTKHEIPYFRVFRRALSQIPGSLGFFGVFTDTTSRVANFNPAPGRDPSVRFHGFGDKLFAPIYQIASLDVLVSKIPPSSWDELLLPKRLFNYGCPFYGLYFDGINEEKPVTAIGTTALIAHTKLLMKSPSASLELSELQCFAILGSLIQTRLTLHSPINSELVASHAAHCLFIDETRELIVSEYPPQFVYASAANGILATNEKRWIKCIDVLASAVQRGLVALGDAGEMATRLILIYAMQKTPADPCNPTNTIPNGYSVRLADFLETLSGKDPDTMEFGCFNNDDANNDNAINKSEDNIRRLLKEGRVFFNHFARISYTPNDTDFLELLYRGLAVQCKSRQPGLDDLFPIYLAPTPESQELDSENITFCGVQTKNQTGYVDWKESPNWSKSYATIEGIKNPYLILLFSLRTASRKVTKWGNPTKSEDNGRVSYQFLGLDEIKCLTPEIRSALERLITAIPDDLLKLHDKPNESTEQWVKHVNHVFYPRAPEQPSPPST
;
A
#
# COMPACT_ATOMS: atom_id res chain seq x y z
N MET A 1 60.11 17.81 9.67
CA MET A 1 59.59 19.01 8.96
C MET A 1 58.14 19.19 9.35
N ALA A 2 57.83 20.22 10.13
CA ALA A 2 56.46 20.57 10.50
C ALA A 2 55.82 21.43 9.41
N PRO A 3 54.52 21.25 9.07
CA PRO A 3 53.78 22.26 8.33
C PRO A 3 53.06 23.21 9.29
N SER A 4 53.64 24.41 9.36
CA SER A 4 53.06 25.74 9.62
C SER A 4 51.53 25.84 9.84
N SER A 5 51.17 26.23 11.06
CA SER A 5 49.84 26.73 11.43
C SER A 5 49.60 28.14 10.86
N ARG A 6 48.81 28.26 9.78
CA ARG A 6 48.28 29.55 9.32
C ARG A 6 47.18 30.05 10.26
N LYS A 7 47.50 31.07 11.07
CA LYS A 7 46.53 31.93 11.76
C LYS A 7 45.61 32.58 10.71
N LYS A 8 44.30 32.33 10.78
CA LYS A 8 43.28 33.12 10.05
C LYS A 8 43.22 34.52 10.65
N SER A 9 43.57 35.54 9.87
CA SER A 9 43.38 36.95 10.22
C SER A 9 41.89 37.28 10.28
N LYS A 10 41.46 38.02 11.31
CA LYS A 10 40.12 38.64 11.34
C LYS A 10 40.05 39.69 10.22
N PRO A 11 38.95 39.77 9.44
CA PRO A 11 38.79 40.79 8.40
C PRO A 11 38.70 42.20 9.01
N ASN A 12 39.22 43.20 8.30
CA ASN A 12 39.09 44.62 8.65
C ASN A 12 37.61 45.04 8.62
N SER A 13 37.12 45.77 9.63
CA SER A 13 35.69 46.12 9.75
C SER A 13 35.14 46.87 8.53
N SER A 14 35.94 47.71 7.87
CA SER A 14 35.49 48.48 6.70
C SER A 14 35.14 47.63 5.47
N GLU A 15 35.71 46.42 5.36
CA GLU A 15 35.43 45.52 4.22
C GLU A 15 34.14 44.72 4.47
N LEU A 16 33.87 44.35 5.72
CA LEU A 16 32.60 43.72 6.10
C LEU A 16 31.43 44.68 5.92
N ASP A 17 31.61 45.94 6.32
CA ASP A 17 30.57 46.98 6.17
C ASP A 17 30.26 47.28 4.70
N ALA A 18 31.28 47.26 3.83
CA ALA A 18 31.09 47.45 2.38
C ALA A 18 30.31 46.28 1.74
N GLU A 19 30.63 45.03 2.10
CA GLU A 19 29.89 43.86 1.60
C GLU A 19 28.47 43.79 2.14
N ARG A 20 28.25 44.24 3.38
CA ARG A 20 26.92 44.36 3.98
C ARG A 20 26.07 45.40 3.26
N ALA A 21 26.63 46.57 2.95
CA ALA A 21 25.94 47.60 2.20
C ALA A 21 25.55 47.12 0.79
N LEU A 22 26.47 46.44 0.09
CA LEU A 22 26.20 45.88 -1.24
C LEU A 22 25.13 44.77 -1.20
N PHE A 23 25.16 43.90 -0.19
CA PHE A 23 24.14 42.87 -0.02
C PHE A 23 22.73 43.46 0.16
N LEU A 24 22.62 44.52 0.98
CA LEU A 24 21.35 45.22 1.21
C LEU A 24 20.80 45.88 -0.06
N GLU A 25 21.67 46.40 -0.93
CA GLU A 25 21.28 46.96 -2.22
C GLU A 25 20.74 45.90 -3.19
N LEU A 26 21.29 44.67 -3.12
CA LEU A 26 20.89 43.55 -3.99
C LEU A 26 19.64 42.81 -3.47
N HIS A 27 19.31 42.93 -2.18
CA HIS A 27 18.21 42.23 -1.51
C HIS A 27 17.19 43.17 -0.82
N PRO A 28 16.73 44.26 -1.45
CA PRO A 28 15.96 45.29 -0.76
C PRO A 28 14.52 44.86 -0.40
N ASN A 29 14.02 43.78 -1.02
CA ASN A 29 12.66 43.26 -0.82
C ASN A 29 12.60 42.00 0.05
N HIS A 30 13.75 41.42 0.42
CA HIS A 30 13.80 40.29 1.35
C HIS A 30 13.37 40.74 2.75
N ASP A 31 12.73 39.85 3.51
CA ASP A 31 12.39 40.12 4.90
C ASP A 31 13.67 40.22 5.76
N GLU A 32 13.79 41.29 6.54
CA GLU A 32 14.99 41.64 7.34
C GLU A 32 16.34 41.38 6.62
N PRO A 33 16.68 42.07 5.52
CA PRO A 33 17.83 41.71 4.67
C PRO A 33 19.19 41.88 5.38
N ALA A 34 19.22 42.74 6.39
CA ALA A 34 20.35 42.92 7.29
C ALA A 34 20.63 41.66 8.13
N ARG A 35 19.56 41.01 8.61
CA ARG A 35 19.64 39.77 9.37
C ARG A 35 20.00 38.59 8.47
N LEU A 36 19.42 38.54 7.26
CA LEU A 36 19.77 37.53 6.26
C LEU A 36 21.27 37.57 5.94
N PHE A 37 21.86 38.76 5.77
CA PHE A 37 23.31 38.90 5.60
C PHE A 37 24.09 38.35 6.81
N ASP A 38 23.69 38.71 8.03
CA ASP A 38 24.38 38.28 9.25
C ASP A 38 24.32 36.74 9.41
N GLU A 39 23.21 36.11 9.01
CA GLU A 39 23.04 34.64 8.97
C GLU A 39 23.92 33.97 7.93
N LEU A 40 23.93 34.46 6.68
CA LEU A 40 24.79 33.95 5.61
C LEU A 40 26.27 34.12 5.94
N TYR A 41 26.66 35.27 6.50
CA TYR A 41 28.03 35.54 6.96
C TYR A 41 28.45 34.56 8.06
N LYS A 42 27.57 34.29 9.03
CA LYS A 42 27.82 33.36 10.13
C LYS A 42 27.99 31.93 9.65
N VAL A 43 27.19 31.47 8.69
CA VAL A 43 27.18 30.08 8.20
C VAL A 43 28.24 29.83 7.13
N ALA A 44 28.37 30.72 6.15
CA ALA A 44 29.20 30.50 4.95
C ALA A 44 30.54 31.27 4.97
N GLY A 45 30.68 32.28 5.82
CA GLY A 45 31.85 33.15 5.90
C GLY A 45 31.90 34.25 4.84
N LEU A 46 32.69 35.30 5.10
CA LEU A 46 32.75 36.52 4.27
C LEU A 46 33.11 36.26 2.80
N GLU A 47 33.99 35.28 2.55
CA GLU A 47 34.49 35.00 1.20
C GLU A 47 33.39 34.48 0.28
N LYS A 48 32.50 33.62 0.79
CA LYS A 48 31.35 33.10 0.02
C LYS A 48 30.29 34.17 -0.20
N VAL A 49 29.99 34.98 0.83
CA VAL A 49 29.05 36.10 0.72
C VAL A 49 29.55 37.15 -0.28
N ARG A 50 30.85 37.46 -0.26
CA ARG A 50 31.49 38.33 -1.26
C ARG A 50 31.37 37.77 -2.66
N LYS A 51 31.62 36.46 -2.85
CA LYS A 51 31.47 35.80 -4.15
C LYS A 51 30.02 35.90 -4.65
N HIS A 52 29.05 35.65 -3.77
CA HIS A 52 27.63 35.78 -4.07
C HIS A 52 27.27 37.22 -4.50
N ASN A 53 27.65 38.24 -3.71
CA ASN A 53 27.41 39.64 -4.02
C ASN A 53 27.97 40.05 -5.38
N LYS A 54 29.22 39.64 -5.68
CA LYS A 54 29.88 39.97 -6.96
C LYS A 54 29.18 39.35 -8.16
N GLU A 55 28.81 38.07 -8.08
CA GLU A 55 28.12 37.40 -9.17
C GLU A 55 26.71 37.96 -9.39
N LEU A 56 25.99 38.25 -8.30
CA LEU A 56 24.64 38.80 -8.40
C LEU A 56 24.66 40.26 -8.93
N ALA A 57 25.60 41.09 -8.46
CA ALA A 57 25.78 42.45 -8.98
C ALA A 57 26.14 42.46 -10.47
N ARG A 58 27.00 41.52 -10.92
CA ARG A 58 27.38 41.35 -12.33
C ARG A 58 26.17 41.01 -13.21
N ILE A 59 25.25 40.20 -12.71
CA ILE A 59 24.05 39.77 -13.43
C ILE A 59 22.98 40.87 -13.42
N PHE A 60 22.75 41.53 -12.28
CA PHE A 60 21.69 42.52 -12.15
C PHE A 60 21.99 43.82 -12.89
N ARG A 61 23.27 44.27 -12.88
CA ARG A 61 23.73 45.54 -13.47
C ARG A 61 22.80 46.69 -13.11
N LEU A 62 22.48 46.83 -11.82
CA LEU A 62 21.45 47.77 -11.35
C LEU A 62 21.72 49.21 -11.79
N SER A 63 22.99 49.63 -11.85
CA SER A 63 23.42 50.96 -12.32
C SER A 63 23.06 51.29 -13.77
N GLU A 64 22.81 50.28 -14.61
CA GLU A 64 22.43 50.44 -16.03
C GLU A 64 20.90 50.49 -16.23
N ARG A 65 20.10 50.40 -15.15
CA ARG A 65 18.65 50.21 -15.21
C ARG A 65 17.89 51.33 -14.51
N THR A 66 16.65 51.56 -14.94
CA THR A 66 15.76 52.53 -14.30
C THR A 66 15.32 52.06 -12.92
N VAL A 67 14.98 52.99 -12.01
CA VAL A 67 14.46 52.68 -10.66
C VAL A 67 13.27 51.70 -10.70
N LYS A 68 12.40 51.83 -11.71
CA LYS A 68 11.25 50.95 -11.91
C LYS A 68 11.64 49.52 -12.32
N GLU A 69 12.75 49.35 -13.02
CA GLU A 69 13.28 48.04 -13.40
C GLU A 69 14.02 47.39 -12.24
N GLN A 70 14.80 48.16 -11.49
CA GLN A 70 15.48 47.70 -10.27
C GLN A 70 14.48 47.11 -9.26
N GLY A 71 13.38 47.83 -8.97
CA GLY A 71 12.35 47.33 -8.05
C GLY A 71 11.66 46.04 -8.53
N LYS A 72 11.48 45.90 -9.86
CA LYS A 72 10.90 44.67 -10.45
C LYS A 72 11.87 43.50 -10.44
N ILE A 73 13.17 43.74 -10.57
CA ILE A 73 14.21 42.70 -10.48
C ILE A 73 14.31 42.23 -9.04
N ALA A 74 14.38 43.14 -8.08
CA ALA A 74 14.44 42.82 -6.66
C ALA A 74 13.21 42.01 -6.19
N TRP A 75 12.01 42.35 -6.66
CA TRP A 75 10.78 41.62 -6.32
C TRP A 75 10.78 40.20 -6.88
N THR A 76 11.08 40.02 -8.16
CA THR A 76 11.13 38.69 -8.78
C THR A 76 12.35 37.87 -8.30
N TRP A 77 13.40 38.51 -7.81
CA TRP A 77 14.53 37.85 -7.13
C TRP A 77 14.10 37.26 -5.79
N GLU A 78 13.38 38.03 -4.98
CA GLU A 78 12.81 37.56 -3.71
C GLU A 78 11.88 36.36 -3.96
N GLU A 79 10.94 36.45 -4.90
CA GLU A 79 10.08 35.33 -5.31
C GLU A 79 10.87 34.07 -5.69
N LEU A 80 11.97 34.23 -6.45
CA LEU A 80 12.82 33.09 -6.84
C LEU A 80 13.50 32.46 -5.63
N THR A 81 14.06 33.26 -4.73
CA THR A 81 14.68 32.77 -3.49
C THR A 81 13.66 32.26 -2.48
N SER A 82 12.39 32.62 -2.63
CA SER A 82 11.25 32.15 -1.82
C SER A 82 10.59 30.89 -2.41
N GLY A 83 11.06 30.41 -3.57
CA GLY A 83 10.63 29.14 -4.17
C GLY A 83 9.41 29.23 -5.07
N GLU A 84 8.99 30.43 -5.47
CA GLU A 84 7.77 30.67 -6.25
C GLU A 84 7.85 30.11 -7.68
N LEU A 85 6.74 29.50 -8.13
CA LEU A 85 6.64 28.89 -9.46
C LEU A 85 6.52 29.96 -10.54
N GLY A 86 7.53 30.03 -11.42
CA GLY A 86 7.54 30.95 -12.58
C GLY A 86 8.45 32.18 -12.39
N ALA A 87 9.01 32.38 -11.20
CA ALA A 87 9.92 33.49 -10.92
C ALA A 87 11.19 33.48 -11.80
N LEU A 88 11.80 32.31 -12.03
CA LEU A 88 13.02 32.20 -12.86
C LEU A 88 12.79 32.64 -14.33
N PRO A 89 11.79 32.13 -15.08
CA PRO A 89 11.49 32.63 -16.43
C PRO A 89 11.19 34.13 -16.47
N MET A 90 10.50 34.66 -15.47
CA MET A 90 10.20 36.09 -15.38
C MET A 90 11.46 36.92 -15.13
N LEU A 91 12.36 36.45 -14.27
CA LEU A 91 13.63 37.10 -13.98
C LEU A 91 14.58 37.04 -15.18
N GLN A 92 14.67 35.90 -15.87
CA GLN A 92 15.41 35.74 -17.12
C GLN A 92 14.95 36.75 -18.19
N LYS A 93 13.63 36.88 -18.39
CA LYS A 93 13.06 37.84 -19.35
C LYS A 93 13.39 39.30 -19.00
N LYS A 94 13.37 39.66 -17.71
CA LYS A 94 13.70 41.03 -17.24
C LYS A 94 15.20 41.33 -17.37
N LEU A 95 16.04 40.32 -17.17
CA LEU A 95 17.49 40.45 -17.27
C LEU A 95 18.00 40.32 -18.71
N GLY A 96 17.17 39.87 -19.65
CA GLY A 96 17.55 39.66 -21.05
C GLY A 96 18.42 38.42 -21.27
N LEU A 97 18.28 37.41 -20.39
CA LEU A 97 19.09 36.19 -20.43
C LEU A 97 18.46 35.13 -21.34
N THR A 98 19.27 34.48 -22.16
CA THR A 98 18.86 33.34 -22.98
C THR A 98 18.86 32.04 -22.18
N VAL A 99 17.99 31.10 -22.55
CA VAL A 99 17.90 29.79 -21.89
C VAL A 99 19.21 29.03 -22.12
N GLY A 100 19.89 28.64 -21.04
CA GLY A 100 21.16 27.90 -21.09
C GLY A 100 22.43 28.75 -20.97
N ALA A 101 22.32 30.07 -20.79
CA ALA A 101 23.48 30.93 -20.56
C ALA A 101 24.14 30.66 -19.18
N ASP A 102 25.46 30.81 -19.07
CA ASP A 102 26.21 30.63 -17.82
C ASP A 102 25.71 31.56 -16.69
N GLU A 103 25.18 32.72 -17.05
CA GLU A 103 24.51 33.65 -16.14
C GLU A 103 23.25 33.05 -15.50
N VAL A 104 22.52 32.17 -16.20
CA VAL A 104 21.35 31.48 -15.63
C VAL A 104 21.79 30.47 -14.58
N HIS A 105 22.84 29.69 -14.86
CA HIS A 105 23.42 28.77 -13.87
C HIS A 105 23.88 29.54 -12.62
N THR A 106 24.56 30.65 -12.84
CA THR A 106 25.05 31.53 -11.76
C THR A 106 23.90 32.11 -10.94
N LEU A 107 22.80 32.53 -11.59
CA LEU A 107 21.59 33.04 -10.92
C LEU A 107 20.92 31.97 -10.05
N ILE A 108 20.78 30.74 -10.56
CA ILE A 108 20.23 29.61 -9.81
C ILE A 108 21.12 29.27 -8.61
N SER A 109 22.44 29.24 -8.81
CA SER A 109 23.41 28.98 -7.75
C SER A 109 23.36 30.05 -6.66
N CYS A 110 23.20 31.32 -7.03
CA CYS A 110 23.05 32.42 -6.08
C CYS A 110 21.74 32.28 -5.28
N ALA A 111 20.63 31.90 -5.92
CA ALA A 111 19.36 31.68 -5.23
C ALA A 111 19.41 30.47 -4.29
N TYR A 112 20.10 29.40 -4.72
CA TYR A 112 20.35 28.21 -3.92
C TYR A 112 21.14 28.53 -2.65
N PHE A 113 22.20 29.33 -2.79
CA PHE A 113 23.06 29.75 -1.68
C PHE A 113 22.30 30.53 -0.60
N ILE A 114 21.32 31.35 -0.97
CA ILE A 114 20.48 32.08 -0.01
C ILE A 114 19.66 31.13 0.86
N ARG A 115 19.17 30.01 0.30
CA ARG A 115 18.38 29.01 1.05
C ARG A 115 19.24 27.96 1.76
N PHE A 116 20.38 27.60 1.19
CA PHE A 116 21.24 26.49 1.65
C PHE A 116 22.72 26.93 1.75
N PRO A 117 23.06 27.86 2.67
CA PRO A 117 24.40 28.46 2.75
C PRO A 117 25.52 27.51 3.20
N ASP A 118 25.17 26.37 3.80
CA ASP A 118 26.10 25.36 4.32
C ASP A 118 26.52 24.32 3.28
N GLN A 119 25.84 24.22 2.14
CA GLN A 119 26.10 23.19 1.13
C GLN A 119 27.10 23.63 0.06
N THR A 120 27.94 22.70 -0.42
CA THR A 120 28.89 22.92 -1.52
C THR A 120 28.31 22.38 -2.84
N SER A 121 28.26 23.24 -3.86
CA SER A 121 27.55 22.98 -5.12
C SER A 121 28.30 22.03 -6.07
N GLU A 122 27.96 20.73 -6.01
CA GLU A 122 28.17 19.77 -7.12
C GLU A 122 26.85 19.40 -7.83
N LEU A 123 25.76 20.09 -7.48
CA LEU A 123 24.41 19.82 -7.99
C LEU A 123 24.17 20.45 -9.37
N SER A 124 23.32 19.83 -10.18
CA SER A 124 22.85 20.40 -11.45
C SER A 124 21.83 21.52 -11.22
N ASN A 125 21.65 22.39 -12.23
CA ASN A 125 20.63 23.46 -12.22
C ASN A 125 19.21 22.95 -11.89
N GLN A 126 18.85 21.76 -12.38
CA GLN A 126 17.53 21.18 -12.13
C GLN A 126 17.36 20.76 -10.67
N GLN A 127 18.41 20.19 -10.06
CA GLN A 127 18.40 19.80 -8.64
C GLN A 127 18.37 21.01 -7.73
N MET A 128 19.18 22.03 -8.01
CA MET A 128 19.15 23.28 -7.25
C MET A 128 17.78 23.96 -7.33
N LEU A 129 17.16 24.01 -8.51
CA LEU A 129 15.82 24.57 -8.67
C LEU A 129 14.73 23.77 -7.98
N ALA A 130 14.81 22.43 -8.01
CA ALA A 130 13.87 21.58 -7.28
C ALA A 130 13.98 21.82 -5.77
N ALA A 131 15.19 21.94 -5.25
CA ALA A 131 15.45 22.23 -3.85
C ALA A 131 15.03 23.64 -3.44
N ILE A 132 15.25 24.66 -4.28
CA ILE A 132 14.74 26.02 -4.03
C ILE A 132 13.21 26.04 -3.96
N LYS A 133 12.51 25.22 -4.76
CA LYS A 133 11.04 25.14 -4.78
C LYS A 133 10.44 24.32 -3.65
N ALA A 134 11.19 23.40 -3.06
CA ALA A 134 10.78 22.68 -1.87
C ALA A 134 11.01 23.57 -0.65
N SER A 135 9.95 23.95 0.08
CA SER A 135 10.11 24.56 1.40
C SER A 135 10.89 23.63 2.35
N THR A 136 11.56 24.24 3.33
CA THR A 136 12.58 23.69 4.24
C THR A 136 12.34 22.29 4.85
N THR A 137 13.48 21.66 5.17
CA THR A 137 13.77 20.38 5.88
C THR A 137 13.68 19.05 5.09
N PRO A 138 14.81 18.30 4.96
CA PRO A 138 14.87 17.02 4.25
C PRO A 138 14.09 15.86 4.90
N GLU A 139 13.63 16.02 6.15
CA GLU A 139 13.05 14.92 6.93
C GLU A 139 11.59 14.62 6.58
N GLU A 140 10.86 15.58 5.99
CA GLU A 140 9.48 15.36 5.49
C GLU A 140 9.44 14.86 4.03
N ASN A 141 10.56 14.90 3.30
CA ASN A 141 10.63 14.49 1.90
C ASN A 141 10.77 12.96 1.70
N ILE A 142 10.91 12.16 2.76
CA ILE A 142 10.93 10.69 2.64
C ILE A 142 9.57 10.14 2.17
N LEU A 143 8.49 10.92 2.27
CA LEU A 143 7.15 10.59 1.76
C LEU A 143 6.85 11.15 0.36
N LYS A 144 7.80 11.87 -0.28
CA LYS A 144 7.62 12.51 -1.60
C LYS A 144 8.51 11.95 -2.71
N ASP A 145 9.17 10.81 -2.51
CA ASP A 145 9.57 9.97 -3.66
C ASP A 145 8.30 9.37 -4.26
N THR A 146 7.64 10.18 -5.07
CA THR A 146 6.37 9.92 -5.73
C THR A 146 6.38 8.58 -6.45
N GLU A 147 5.26 7.87 -6.35
CA GLU A 147 4.86 6.73 -7.16
C GLU A 147 4.84 7.05 -8.68
N THR A 148 5.97 7.38 -9.30
CA THR A 148 6.07 7.39 -10.76
C THR A 148 6.21 5.95 -11.24
N ILE A 149 5.09 5.23 -11.18
CA ILE A 149 4.96 3.95 -11.85
C ILE A 149 4.91 4.25 -13.35
N GLU A 150 5.98 3.92 -14.04
CA GLU A 150 6.01 3.93 -15.50
C GLU A 150 5.19 2.73 -16.01
N TRP A 151 3.94 2.99 -16.38
CA TRP A 151 3.07 2.05 -17.09
C TRP A 151 2.59 2.64 -18.41
N SER A 152 2.07 1.78 -19.30
CA SER A 152 1.39 2.25 -20.51
C SER A 152 0.01 2.81 -20.15
N THR A 153 -0.14 4.13 -20.25
CA THR A 153 -1.43 4.83 -20.04
C THR A 153 -2.52 4.27 -20.97
N ALA A 154 -2.17 3.89 -22.20
CA ALA A 154 -3.10 3.33 -23.16
C ALA A 154 -3.65 1.97 -22.70
N ILE A 155 -2.81 1.10 -22.14
CA ILE A 155 -3.24 -0.20 -21.59
C ILE A 155 -4.12 0.00 -20.36
N VAL A 156 -3.73 0.89 -19.43
CA VAL A 156 -4.54 1.21 -18.25
C VAL A 156 -5.91 1.74 -18.66
N GLN A 157 -5.97 2.56 -19.70
CA GLN A 157 -7.22 3.06 -20.26
C GLN A 157 -8.09 1.95 -20.84
N LYS A 158 -7.52 1.08 -21.69
CA LYS A 158 -8.22 -0.11 -22.23
C LYS A 158 -8.77 -0.99 -21.11
N GLY A 159 -7.98 -1.23 -20.05
CA GLY A 159 -8.42 -1.96 -18.86
C GLY A 159 -9.57 -1.26 -18.12
N PHE A 160 -9.54 0.06 -17.97
CA PHE A 160 -10.61 0.84 -17.35
C PHE A 160 -11.93 0.85 -18.17
N GLU A 161 -11.86 0.49 -19.45
CA GLU A 161 -12.99 0.39 -20.36
C GLU A 161 -13.48 -1.03 -20.61
N SER A 162 -12.70 -2.05 -20.22
CA SER A 162 -13.07 -3.47 -20.32
C SER A 162 -14.42 -3.79 -19.67
N ASP A 163 -15.05 -4.90 -20.05
CA ASP A 163 -16.32 -5.32 -19.47
C ASP A 163 -16.25 -5.49 -17.95
N TYR A 164 -17.23 -4.91 -17.24
CA TYR A 164 -17.27 -5.00 -15.78
C TYR A 164 -17.74 -6.39 -15.32
N ARG A 165 -16.96 -7.04 -14.45
CA ARG A 165 -17.31 -8.34 -13.86
C ARG A 165 -17.69 -8.18 -12.38
N GLY A 166 -18.57 -9.05 -11.90
CA GLY A 166 -19.03 -9.03 -10.50
C GLY A 166 -20.07 -7.96 -10.19
N HIS A 167 -20.82 -7.48 -11.19
CA HIS A 167 -21.85 -6.45 -11.02
C HIS A 167 -22.80 -6.71 -9.84
N ASP A 168 -23.36 -7.92 -9.75
CA ASP A 168 -24.34 -8.26 -8.72
C ASP A 168 -23.72 -8.44 -7.32
N LEU A 169 -22.41 -8.69 -7.26
CA LEU A 169 -21.66 -8.86 -6.03
C LEU A 169 -21.11 -7.52 -5.49
N ILE A 170 -20.87 -6.54 -6.37
CA ILE A 170 -20.16 -5.29 -6.02
C ILE A 170 -21.07 -4.08 -6.18
N VAL A 171 -21.64 -3.85 -7.37
CA VAL A 171 -22.38 -2.63 -7.72
C VAL A 171 -23.72 -2.59 -7.00
N LEU A 172 -24.52 -3.66 -7.09
CA LEU A 172 -25.86 -3.69 -6.47
C LEU A 172 -25.81 -3.56 -4.93
N PRO A 173 -24.95 -4.29 -4.20
CA PRO A 173 -24.85 -4.13 -2.74
C PRO A 173 -24.32 -2.76 -2.32
N THR A 174 -23.34 -2.21 -3.05
CA THR A 174 -22.83 -0.85 -2.78
C THR A 174 -23.93 0.19 -3.00
N LEU A 175 -24.68 0.09 -4.10
CA LEU A 175 -25.79 1.00 -4.39
C LEU A 175 -26.89 0.92 -3.32
N LYS A 176 -27.22 -0.29 -2.86
CA LYS A 176 -28.16 -0.50 -1.75
C LYS A 176 -27.67 0.19 -0.48
N THR A 177 -26.41 -0.02 -0.11
CA THR A 177 -25.79 0.63 1.05
C THR A 177 -25.84 2.16 0.94
N LEU A 178 -25.46 2.73 -0.22
CA LEU A 178 -25.50 4.18 -0.45
C LEU A 178 -26.93 4.75 -0.34
N ARG A 179 -27.94 4.02 -0.83
CA ARG A 179 -29.36 4.40 -0.67
C ARG A 179 -29.80 4.42 0.79
N GLU A 180 -29.42 3.40 1.56
CA GLU A 180 -29.71 3.32 2.99
C GLU A 180 -29.04 4.47 3.76
N LEU A 181 -27.75 4.72 3.53
CA LEU A 181 -27.03 5.84 4.16
C LEU A 181 -27.62 7.20 3.79
N ALA A 182 -27.98 7.40 2.52
CA ALA A 182 -28.63 8.63 2.07
C ALA A 182 -30.01 8.84 2.71
N GLY A 183 -30.77 7.77 2.95
CA GLY A 183 -32.05 7.80 3.66
C GLY A 183 -31.92 8.14 5.14
N LEU A 184 -30.78 7.82 5.76
CA LEU A 184 -30.47 8.14 7.16
C LEU A 184 -29.97 9.58 7.37
N TRP A 185 -29.68 10.33 6.31
CA TRP A 185 -29.16 11.69 6.42
C TRP A 185 -30.12 12.64 7.13
N LYS A 186 -29.68 13.08 8.32
CA LYS A 186 -30.29 14.13 9.14
C LYS A 186 -29.17 15.01 9.70
N PRO A 187 -29.21 16.34 9.48
CA PRO A 187 -28.19 17.28 9.99
C PRO A 187 -28.01 17.24 11.52
N ASP A 188 -29.06 16.88 12.25
CA ASP A 188 -29.03 16.79 13.72
C ASP A 188 -28.34 15.53 14.24
N ASP A 189 -28.27 14.47 13.42
CA ASP A 189 -27.69 13.18 13.82
C ASP A 189 -26.26 13.00 13.28
N TYR A 190 -25.98 13.52 12.08
CA TYR A 190 -24.72 13.30 11.36
C TYR A 190 -24.03 14.61 10.98
N LYS A 191 -22.69 14.61 10.92
CA LYS A 191 -21.88 15.79 10.57
C LYS A 191 -22.05 16.27 9.14
N ALA A 192 -22.23 15.36 8.18
CA ALA A 192 -22.45 15.67 6.76
C ALA A 192 -22.91 14.41 6.01
N PRO A 193 -23.61 14.55 4.87
CA PRO A 193 -24.14 13.44 4.08
C PRO A 193 -23.05 12.81 3.20
N TYR A 194 -22.06 12.14 3.79
CA TYR A 194 -21.03 11.44 3.03
C TYR A 194 -20.52 10.17 3.70
N THR A 195 -19.94 9.29 2.88
CA THR A 195 -19.09 8.19 3.33
C THR A 195 -17.79 8.14 2.52
N SER A 196 -16.89 7.23 2.88
CA SER A 196 -15.68 6.94 2.13
C SER A 196 -15.67 5.50 1.64
N ILE A 197 -15.12 5.28 0.45
CA ILE A 197 -14.80 3.95 -0.06
C ILE A 197 -13.33 3.66 0.28
N ILE A 198 -13.11 2.64 1.11
CA ILE A 198 -11.79 2.25 1.61
C ILE A 198 -11.38 0.93 0.96
N GLY A 199 -10.13 0.84 0.53
CA GLY A 199 -9.56 -0.36 -0.04
C GLY A 199 -8.22 -0.06 -0.69
N PRO A 200 -7.42 -1.07 -1.00
CA PRO A 200 -6.09 -0.87 -1.56
C PRO A 200 -6.16 -0.25 -2.96
N THR A 201 -5.01 0.20 -3.45
CA THR A 201 -4.84 0.53 -4.86
C THR A 201 -5.27 -0.63 -5.75
N MET A 202 -5.75 -0.35 -6.96
CA MET A 202 -6.06 -1.36 -7.98
C MET A 202 -7.22 -2.32 -7.64
N SER A 203 -7.91 -2.17 -6.50
CA SER A 203 -9.13 -2.92 -6.17
C SER A 203 -10.38 -2.47 -6.93
N GLY A 204 -10.26 -1.48 -7.83
CA GLY A 204 -11.38 -1.04 -8.67
C GLY A 204 -12.34 -0.04 -8.02
N LYS A 205 -11.96 0.65 -6.93
CA LYS A 205 -12.77 1.73 -6.31
C LYS A 205 -13.29 2.76 -7.33
N THR A 206 -12.38 3.29 -8.13
CA THR A 206 -12.69 4.29 -9.16
C THR A 206 -13.55 3.71 -10.29
N ARG A 207 -13.34 2.43 -10.62
CA ARG A 207 -14.16 1.72 -11.60
C ARG A 207 -15.59 1.50 -11.08
N LEU A 208 -15.76 1.18 -9.79
CA LEU A 208 -17.06 1.09 -9.14
C LEU A 208 -17.84 2.41 -9.21
N LEU A 209 -17.18 3.55 -9.02
CA LEU A 209 -17.83 4.87 -9.18
C LEU A 209 -18.32 5.12 -10.61
N LYS A 210 -17.57 4.66 -11.62
CA LYS A 210 -18.01 4.70 -13.03
C LYS A 210 -19.27 3.85 -13.24
N GLU A 211 -19.28 2.61 -12.73
CA GLU A 211 -20.44 1.71 -12.90
C GLU A 211 -21.68 2.19 -12.15
N LEU A 212 -21.53 2.84 -10.99
CA LEU A 212 -22.65 3.44 -10.26
C LEU A 212 -23.37 4.53 -11.09
N ALA A 213 -22.68 5.18 -12.03
CA ALA A 213 -23.26 6.21 -12.89
C ALA A 213 -24.34 5.68 -13.85
N ALA A 214 -24.41 4.36 -14.07
CA ALA A 214 -25.50 3.73 -14.79
C ALA A 214 -26.82 3.67 -13.98
N HIS A 215 -26.73 3.80 -12.65
CA HIS A 215 -27.84 3.58 -11.72
C HIS A 215 -28.29 4.83 -10.96
N VAL A 216 -27.40 5.82 -10.81
CA VAL A 216 -27.68 7.10 -10.14
C VAL A 216 -26.96 8.25 -10.86
N CYS A 217 -27.46 9.47 -10.73
CA CYS A 217 -26.76 10.65 -11.24
C CYS A 217 -25.47 10.87 -10.41
N VAL A 218 -24.33 10.46 -10.98
CA VAL A 218 -23.02 10.67 -10.36
C VAL A 218 -22.42 11.98 -10.87
N VAL A 219 -22.15 12.91 -9.97
CA VAL A 219 -21.25 14.04 -10.21
C VAL A 219 -19.85 13.57 -9.84
N TYR A 220 -19.06 13.22 -10.85
CA TYR A 220 -17.72 12.69 -10.64
C TYR A 220 -16.66 13.80 -10.72
N VAL A 221 -15.78 13.88 -9.71
CA VAL A 221 -14.67 14.82 -9.66
C VAL A 221 -13.40 14.09 -9.23
N CYS A 222 -12.40 14.06 -10.11
CA CYS A 222 -11.09 13.51 -9.80
C CYS A 222 -10.07 14.62 -9.56
N LEU A 223 -9.45 14.60 -8.38
CA LEU A 223 -8.54 15.65 -7.91
C LEU A 223 -7.05 15.34 -8.15
N ARG A 224 -6.72 14.31 -8.94
CA ARG A 224 -5.31 13.96 -9.24
C ARG A 224 -4.51 15.12 -9.84
N PRO A 225 -3.17 15.13 -9.70
CA PRO A 225 -2.31 16.12 -10.34
C PRO A 225 -2.45 16.14 -11.87
N PHE A 226 -2.18 17.29 -12.50
CA PHE A 226 -2.29 17.49 -13.95
C PHE A 226 -1.50 16.49 -14.81
N ASN A 227 -0.33 16.05 -14.32
CA ASN A 227 0.57 15.15 -15.05
C ASN A 227 0.44 13.68 -14.62
N SER A 228 -0.64 13.31 -13.93
CA SER A 228 -0.87 11.92 -13.51
C SER A 228 -1.22 11.02 -14.70
N SER A 229 -0.60 9.84 -14.77
CA SER A 229 -0.84 8.81 -15.79
C SER A 229 -2.00 7.86 -15.47
N GLY A 230 -2.65 8.00 -14.31
CA GLY A 230 -3.73 7.12 -13.91
C GLY A 230 -5.08 7.50 -14.54
N GLN A 231 -6.04 6.57 -14.49
CA GLN A 231 -7.39 6.76 -15.05
C GLN A 231 -8.49 6.79 -13.97
N PRO A 232 -9.54 7.60 -14.14
CA PRO A 232 -9.74 8.61 -15.19
C PRO A 232 -8.88 9.87 -14.95
N PRO A 233 -8.68 10.74 -15.96
CA PRO A 233 -7.87 11.96 -15.81
C PRO A 233 -8.45 12.96 -14.80
N ARG A 234 -7.64 13.96 -14.41
CA ARG A 234 -8.08 15.10 -13.57
C ARG A 234 -9.31 15.76 -14.20
N SER A 235 -10.33 16.02 -13.39
CA SER A 235 -11.54 16.70 -13.85
C SER A 235 -11.30 18.19 -14.07
N GLY A 236 -11.91 18.79 -15.09
CA GLY A 236 -11.75 20.23 -15.37
C GLY A 236 -12.23 21.16 -14.25
N ILE A 237 -13.15 20.72 -13.39
CA ILE A 237 -13.62 21.48 -12.23
C ILE A 237 -12.79 21.25 -10.95
N ALA A 238 -11.72 20.44 -11.01
CA ALA A 238 -10.92 20.08 -9.84
C ALA A 238 -10.19 21.28 -9.20
N ASP A 239 -9.83 22.29 -9.99
CA ASP A 239 -9.13 23.48 -9.48
C ASP A 239 -9.99 24.30 -8.53
N TYR A 240 -11.32 24.27 -8.68
CA TYR A 240 -12.22 24.89 -7.71
C TYR A 240 -12.14 24.23 -6.33
N PHE A 241 -11.66 22.99 -6.24
CA PHE A 241 -11.48 22.29 -4.98
C PHE A 241 -10.09 22.55 -4.37
N THR A 242 -9.04 22.44 -5.19
CA THR A 242 -7.64 22.45 -4.72
C THR A 242 -6.96 23.82 -4.78
N SER A 243 -7.47 24.75 -5.59
CA SER A 243 -6.85 26.05 -5.87
C SER A 243 -7.89 27.17 -5.82
N PRO A 244 -8.53 27.39 -4.67
CA PRO A 244 -9.53 28.45 -4.50
C PRO A 244 -8.89 29.84 -4.69
N PRO A 245 -9.66 30.87 -5.07
CA PRO A 245 -9.14 32.22 -5.25
C PRO A 245 -8.47 32.75 -3.97
N PRO A 246 -7.33 33.46 -4.08
CA PRO A 246 -6.63 34.00 -2.92
C PRO A 246 -7.54 34.97 -2.14
N ASN A 247 -7.46 34.92 -0.81
CA ASN A 247 -8.26 35.72 0.12
C ASN A 247 -9.78 35.50 0.06
N SER A 248 -10.26 34.41 -0.58
CA SER A 248 -11.67 34.02 -0.52
C SER A 248 -11.99 33.30 0.79
N ASP A 249 -13.20 33.51 1.33
CA ASP A 249 -13.71 32.66 2.39
C ASP A 249 -13.99 31.27 1.80
N LEU A 250 -13.22 30.28 2.24
CA LEU A 250 -13.25 28.95 1.64
C LEU A 250 -14.59 28.24 1.84
N HIS A 251 -15.29 28.51 2.96
CA HIS A 251 -16.62 27.96 3.20
C HIS A 251 -17.64 28.55 2.22
N GLU A 252 -17.63 29.87 2.02
CA GLU A 252 -18.45 30.55 1.03
C GLU A 252 -18.13 30.05 -0.39
N HIS A 253 -16.84 29.88 -0.71
CA HIS A 253 -16.39 29.36 -2.00
C HIS A 253 -16.93 27.95 -2.28
N TYR A 254 -16.78 27.01 -1.34
CA TYR A 254 -17.30 25.65 -1.50
C TYR A 254 -18.83 25.59 -1.54
N THR A 255 -19.52 26.43 -0.77
CA THR A 255 -20.99 26.52 -0.81
C THR A 255 -21.47 27.01 -2.18
N ARG A 256 -20.77 28.00 -2.76
CA ARG A 256 -21.02 28.48 -4.14
C ARG A 256 -20.72 27.40 -5.17
N LEU A 257 -19.61 26.68 -5.02
CA LEU A 257 -19.22 25.60 -5.92
C LEU A 257 -20.27 24.49 -5.96
N LEU A 258 -20.71 24.01 -4.80
CA LEU A 258 -21.80 23.02 -4.69
C LEU A 258 -23.08 23.54 -5.35
N THR A 259 -23.45 24.79 -5.06
CA THR A 259 -24.62 25.44 -5.67
C THR A 259 -24.52 25.50 -7.19
N ALA A 260 -23.35 25.85 -7.74
CA ALA A 260 -23.09 25.91 -9.17
C ALA A 260 -23.22 24.53 -9.82
N ILE A 261 -22.57 23.52 -9.23
CA ILE A 261 -22.67 22.12 -9.67
C ILE A 261 -24.13 21.66 -9.72
N PHE A 262 -24.89 21.83 -8.63
CA PHE A 262 -26.30 21.40 -8.60
C PHE A 262 -27.19 22.19 -9.58
N ASN A 263 -26.91 23.48 -9.79
CA ASN A 263 -27.62 24.24 -10.81
C ASN A 263 -27.33 23.72 -12.22
N THR A 264 -26.09 23.33 -12.52
CA THR A 264 -25.71 22.70 -13.79
C THR A 264 -26.42 21.36 -13.98
N VAL A 265 -26.45 20.50 -12.95
CA VAL A 265 -27.22 19.25 -12.95
C VAL A 265 -28.70 19.54 -13.23
N SER A 266 -29.32 20.44 -12.47
CA SER A 266 -30.73 20.79 -12.64
C SER A 266 -31.03 21.33 -14.04
N ARG A 267 -30.13 22.15 -14.61
CA ARG A 267 -30.27 22.72 -15.95
C ARG A 267 -30.20 21.62 -17.00
N PHE A 268 -29.23 20.72 -16.90
CA PHE A 268 -29.07 19.59 -17.82
C PHE A 268 -30.33 18.72 -17.89
N PHE A 269 -30.84 18.25 -16.73
CA PHE A 269 -32.04 17.41 -16.67
C PHE A 269 -33.34 18.17 -16.98
N SER A 270 -33.29 19.51 -17.09
CA SER A 270 -34.44 20.31 -17.52
C SER A 270 -34.51 20.49 -19.02
N ARG A 271 -33.46 20.15 -19.79
CA ARG A 271 -33.47 20.29 -21.25
C ARG A 271 -34.54 19.40 -21.88
N ASP A 272 -35.22 19.90 -22.89
CA ASP A 272 -36.33 19.19 -23.53
C ASP A 272 -35.90 17.88 -24.18
N ASP A 273 -34.71 17.83 -24.78
CA ASP A 273 -34.15 16.62 -25.37
C ASP A 273 -33.92 15.53 -24.31
N ILE A 274 -33.44 15.88 -23.12
CA ILE A 274 -33.24 14.94 -22.00
C ILE A 274 -34.58 14.50 -21.40
N ARG A 275 -35.54 15.42 -21.22
CA ARG A 275 -36.86 15.09 -20.66
C ARG A 275 -37.67 14.16 -21.55
N LYS A 276 -37.47 14.23 -22.88
CA LYS A 276 -38.14 13.36 -23.86
C LYS A 276 -37.63 11.91 -23.84
N ILE A 277 -36.44 11.66 -23.30
CA ILE A 277 -35.92 10.30 -23.13
C ILE A 277 -36.82 9.56 -22.12
N LYS A 278 -37.39 8.41 -22.53
CA LYS A 278 -38.37 7.68 -21.69
C LYS A 278 -37.71 6.88 -20.57
N LYS A 279 -36.62 6.15 -20.87
CA LYS A 279 -35.90 5.35 -19.89
C LYS A 279 -35.02 6.25 -19.03
N PHE A 280 -34.98 6.01 -17.73
CA PHE A 280 -34.20 6.83 -16.80
C PHE A 280 -32.70 6.57 -16.97
N GLU A 281 -32.34 5.32 -17.23
CA GLU A 281 -30.99 4.84 -17.50
C GLU A 281 -30.37 5.56 -18.70
N ASP A 282 -31.15 5.78 -19.76
CA ASP A 282 -30.69 6.52 -20.95
C ASP A 282 -30.44 8.02 -20.63
N ARG A 283 -31.17 8.60 -19.68
CA ARG A 283 -30.91 9.97 -19.19
C ARG A 283 -29.63 10.03 -18.37
N LEU A 284 -29.38 9.02 -17.54
CA LEU A 284 -28.15 8.89 -16.76
C LEU A 284 -26.95 8.70 -17.69
N LYS A 285 -27.07 7.88 -18.73
CA LYS A 285 -26.06 7.74 -19.78
C LYS A 285 -25.77 9.08 -20.46
N ALA A 286 -26.79 9.84 -20.84
CA ALA A 286 -26.60 11.17 -21.42
C ALA A 286 -25.89 12.14 -20.45
N TRP A 287 -26.18 12.06 -19.15
CA TRP A 287 -25.46 12.82 -18.11
C TRP A 287 -24.00 12.38 -17.98
N PHE A 288 -23.74 11.08 -17.99
CA PHE A 288 -22.40 10.51 -17.97
C PHE A 288 -21.58 11.00 -19.16
N ASP A 289 -22.13 10.93 -20.38
CA ASP A 289 -21.47 11.40 -21.59
C ASP A 289 -21.20 12.92 -21.57
N TYR A 290 -22.03 13.69 -20.87
CA TYR A 290 -21.88 15.13 -20.73
C TYR A 290 -20.84 15.55 -19.67
N SER A 291 -20.75 14.83 -18.54
CA SER A 291 -20.00 15.28 -17.35
C SER A 291 -18.77 14.44 -17.00
N PHE A 292 -18.75 13.15 -17.33
CA PHE A 292 -17.69 12.23 -16.92
C PHE A 292 -16.51 12.27 -17.90
N GLN A 293 -15.34 12.67 -17.43
CA GLN A 293 -14.13 12.78 -18.25
C GLN A 293 -13.46 11.40 -18.42
N LEU A 294 -13.45 10.88 -19.65
CA LEU A 294 -12.71 9.67 -20.03
C LEU A 294 -11.58 10.04 -20.99
N ASN A 295 -10.43 9.36 -20.89
CA ASN A 295 -9.43 9.28 -21.96
C ASN A 295 -8.88 10.63 -22.45
N GLY A 296 -8.75 11.60 -21.54
CA GLY A 296 -8.30 12.96 -21.88
C GLY A 296 -9.30 13.79 -22.71
N ILE A 297 -10.50 13.28 -22.99
CA ILE A 297 -11.55 14.02 -23.71
C ILE A 297 -12.14 15.06 -22.75
N LEU A 298 -11.73 16.32 -22.91
CA LEU A 298 -12.22 17.42 -22.11
C LEU A 298 -13.74 17.56 -22.23
N LYS A 299 -14.42 17.68 -21.09
CA LYS A 299 -15.85 17.97 -21.01
C LYS A 299 -16.08 19.49 -20.93
N ASP A 300 -15.55 20.22 -21.92
CA ASP A 300 -15.54 21.68 -21.94
C ASP A 300 -16.92 22.28 -21.73
N LYS A 301 -17.97 21.67 -22.30
CA LYS A 301 -19.34 22.14 -22.10
C LYS A 301 -19.76 22.09 -20.63
N TYR A 302 -19.54 20.97 -19.94
CA TYR A 302 -19.86 20.84 -18.52
C TYR A 302 -19.01 21.79 -17.67
N ASN A 303 -17.71 21.85 -17.94
CA ASN A 303 -16.78 22.74 -17.22
C ASN A 303 -17.21 24.21 -17.37
N ASN A 304 -17.54 24.64 -18.59
CA ASN A 304 -18.02 25.99 -18.89
C ASN A 304 -19.38 26.28 -18.24
N ASP A 305 -20.30 25.31 -18.24
CA ASP A 305 -21.61 25.47 -17.58
C ASP A 305 -21.45 25.66 -16.06
N VAL A 306 -20.51 24.95 -15.42
CA VAL A 306 -20.18 25.14 -13.99
C VAL A 306 -19.49 26.49 -13.76
N ALA A 307 -18.53 26.87 -14.59
CA ALA A 307 -17.84 28.17 -14.49
C ALA A 307 -18.83 29.34 -14.65
N GLU A 308 -19.72 29.27 -15.64
CA GLU A 308 -20.78 30.27 -15.84
C GLU A 308 -21.73 30.35 -14.64
N ALA A 309 -22.06 29.22 -14.02
CA ALA A 309 -22.87 29.18 -12.81
C ALA A 309 -22.14 29.78 -11.59
N MET A 310 -20.82 29.59 -11.48
CA MET A 310 -19.98 30.25 -10.46
C MET A 310 -19.97 31.77 -10.65
N ASP A 311 -19.80 32.25 -11.88
CA ASP A 311 -19.75 33.68 -12.18
C ASP A 311 -21.09 34.38 -11.98
N LYS A 312 -22.21 33.75 -12.36
CA LYS A 312 -23.55 34.27 -12.08
C LYS A 312 -23.80 34.42 -10.57
N GLY A 313 -23.25 33.52 -9.75
CA GLY A 313 -23.26 33.63 -8.29
C GLY A 313 -22.45 34.83 -7.79
N ASN A 314 -21.27 35.07 -8.38
CA ASN A 314 -20.40 36.20 -8.05
C ASN A 314 -21.04 37.57 -8.37
N VAL A 315 -21.71 37.70 -9.51
CA VAL A 315 -22.35 38.95 -9.95
C VAL A 315 -23.54 39.33 -9.05
N ARG A 316 -24.40 38.38 -8.68
CA ARG A 316 -25.54 38.62 -7.77
C ARG A 316 -25.10 39.09 -6.38
N ASN A 317 -23.93 38.64 -5.90
CA ASN A 317 -23.40 39.03 -4.60
C ASN A 317 -22.68 40.40 -4.63
N ARG A 318 -21.99 40.76 -5.73
CA ARG A 318 -21.39 42.10 -5.87
C ARG A 318 -22.44 43.22 -5.88
N LEU A 319 -23.63 42.96 -6.43
CA LEU A 319 -24.75 43.91 -6.46
C LEU A 319 -25.44 44.12 -5.10
N ARG A 320 -25.11 43.33 -4.06
CA ARG A 320 -25.76 43.35 -2.74
C ARG A 320 -24.85 43.83 -1.60
N LYS A 321 -23.71 44.45 -1.90
CA LYS A 321 -22.79 45.03 -0.88
C LYS A 321 -23.49 46.19 -0.14
N GLY A 322 -24.26 45.85 0.89
CA GLY A 322 -24.96 46.79 1.77
C GLY A 322 -25.67 46.15 2.99
N ALA A 323 -25.59 44.83 3.19
CA ALA A 323 -26.19 44.12 4.33
C ALA A 323 -25.12 43.44 5.21
N GLU A 324 -25.41 43.30 6.50
CA GLU A 324 -24.53 42.72 7.53
C GLU A 324 -24.08 41.28 7.20
N LYS A 325 -22.84 40.92 7.56
CA LYS A 325 -22.18 39.65 7.17
C LYS A 325 -22.95 38.37 7.55
N LEU A 326 -23.76 38.39 8.61
CA LEU A 326 -24.55 37.23 9.08
C LEU A 326 -25.67 36.84 8.10
N ASP A 327 -26.31 37.82 7.47
CA ASP A 327 -27.41 37.65 6.50
C ASP A 327 -26.92 37.04 5.16
N GLN A 328 -25.61 37.14 4.86
CA GLN A 328 -25.04 36.63 3.61
C GLN A 328 -24.80 35.11 3.63
N ALA A 329 -24.33 34.55 4.75
CA ALA A 329 -24.08 33.11 4.89
C ALA A 329 -25.39 32.31 4.81
N GLU A 330 -26.42 32.75 5.54
CA GLU A 330 -27.73 32.11 5.53
C GLU A 330 -28.37 32.13 4.13
N LYS A 331 -28.20 33.22 3.38
CA LYS A 331 -28.65 33.31 1.97
C LYS A 331 -27.92 32.34 1.04
N LEU A 332 -26.64 32.06 1.28
CA LEU A 332 -25.88 31.08 0.51
C LEU A 332 -26.37 29.66 0.79
N ASP A 333 -26.62 29.34 2.06
CA ASP A 333 -27.13 28.03 2.47
C ASP A 333 -28.55 27.81 1.92
N GLN A 334 -29.40 28.84 1.93
CA GLN A 334 -30.71 28.81 1.27
C GLN A 334 -30.60 28.62 -0.25
N ALA A 335 -29.61 29.24 -0.89
CA ALA A 335 -29.37 29.07 -2.33
C ALA A 335 -28.91 27.65 -2.68
N LEU A 336 -28.05 27.06 -1.85
CA LEU A 336 -27.63 25.66 -1.94
C LEU A 336 -28.82 24.73 -1.75
N ALA A 337 -29.59 24.89 -0.68
CA ALA A 337 -30.80 24.12 -0.41
C ALA A 337 -31.81 24.19 -1.57
N ALA A 338 -32.02 25.38 -2.15
CA ALA A 338 -32.89 25.56 -3.31
C ALA A 338 -32.34 24.85 -4.57
N ALA A 339 -31.02 24.86 -4.78
CA ALA A 339 -30.39 24.15 -5.89
C ALA A 339 -30.55 22.64 -5.76
N VAL A 340 -30.28 22.08 -4.59
CA VAL A 340 -30.47 20.65 -4.30
C VAL A 340 -31.94 20.25 -4.45
N THR A 341 -32.88 21.08 -3.96
CA THR A 341 -34.32 20.84 -4.10
C THR A 341 -34.75 20.79 -5.57
N ARG A 342 -34.23 21.69 -6.41
CA ARG A 342 -34.49 21.66 -7.86
C ARG A 342 -34.00 20.36 -8.47
N VAL A 343 -32.76 19.95 -8.21
CA VAL A 343 -32.19 18.69 -8.71
C VAL A 343 -33.03 17.50 -8.25
N SER A 344 -33.34 17.46 -6.97
CA SER A 344 -34.15 16.42 -6.34
C SER A 344 -35.50 16.26 -7.03
N ASN A 345 -36.18 17.36 -7.34
CA ASN A 345 -37.45 17.33 -8.06
C ASN A 345 -37.33 16.88 -9.53
N LYS A 346 -36.21 17.18 -10.20
CA LYS A 346 -35.97 16.77 -11.59
C LYS A 346 -35.60 15.30 -11.72
N LEU A 347 -34.99 14.72 -10.68
CA LEU A 347 -34.52 13.34 -10.65
C LEU A 347 -35.47 12.39 -9.90
N LYS A 348 -36.63 12.85 -9.43
CA LYS A 348 -37.66 12.01 -8.82
C LYS A 348 -38.10 10.91 -9.80
N PHE A 349 -37.92 9.65 -9.40
CA PHE A 349 -38.37 8.49 -10.16
C PHE A 349 -38.98 7.42 -9.23
N LYS A 350 -39.95 6.64 -9.71
CA LYS A 350 -40.75 5.71 -8.89
C LYS A 350 -39.94 4.63 -8.16
N ASN A 351 -38.72 4.34 -8.61
CA ASN A 351 -37.83 3.29 -8.09
C ASN A 351 -36.48 3.84 -7.58
N ASP A 352 -36.37 5.14 -7.24
CA ASP A 352 -35.08 5.78 -6.92
C ASP A 352 -34.41 5.28 -5.62
N GLY A 353 -35.16 4.58 -4.76
CA GLY A 353 -34.66 4.07 -3.48
C GLY A 353 -34.12 5.18 -2.56
N GLY A 354 -34.54 6.43 -2.78
CA GLY A 354 -34.16 7.60 -1.99
C GLY A 354 -32.87 8.31 -2.42
N LEU A 355 -31.95 7.68 -3.16
CA LEU A 355 -30.72 8.32 -3.65
C LEU A 355 -30.88 8.83 -5.08
N ARG A 356 -30.73 10.14 -5.27
CA ARG A 356 -30.90 10.85 -6.56
C ARG A 356 -29.60 11.35 -7.14
N VAL A 357 -28.71 11.87 -6.29
CA VAL A 357 -27.41 12.42 -6.69
C VAL A 357 -26.31 11.88 -5.79
N LEU A 358 -25.26 11.36 -6.43
CA LEU A 358 -24.03 10.96 -5.77
C LEU A 358 -22.91 11.92 -6.17
N LEU A 359 -22.35 12.67 -5.22
CA LEU A 359 -21.13 13.43 -5.46
C LEU A 359 -19.92 12.55 -5.14
N ALA A 360 -19.20 12.12 -6.17
CA ALA A 360 -18.04 11.24 -6.05
C ALA A 360 -16.75 12.05 -6.18
N ILE A 361 -16.01 12.21 -5.09
CA ILE A 361 -14.69 12.86 -5.06
C ILE A 361 -13.61 11.77 -5.04
N ASP A 362 -12.92 11.62 -6.15
CA ASP A 362 -11.80 10.69 -6.33
C ASP A 362 -10.46 11.41 -6.12
N GLU A 363 -9.48 10.70 -5.56
CA GLU A 363 -8.19 11.25 -5.12
C GLU A 363 -8.36 12.37 -4.07
N ALA A 364 -9.29 12.14 -3.13
CA ALA A 364 -9.73 13.13 -2.15
C ALA A 364 -8.64 13.59 -1.15
N SER A 365 -7.51 12.86 -1.03
CA SER A 365 -6.37 13.21 -0.16
C SER A 365 -5.79 14.58 -0.50
N LYS A 366 -5.99 15.05 -1.74
CA LYS A 366 -5.59 16.39 -2.18
C LYS A 366 -6.30 17.53 -1.43
N LEU A 367 -7.32 17.23 -0.63
CA LEU A 367 -7.99 18.17 0.27
C LEU A 367 -7.54 18.05 1.73
N ILE A 368 -6.67 17.10 2.07
CA ILE A 368 -6.23 16.86 3.45
C ILE A 368 -5.01 17.70 3.82
N GLU A 369 -4.01 17.77 2.93
CA GLU A 369 -2.78 18.53 3.19
C GLU A 369 -2.98 20.06 3.21
N PRO A 370 -3.73 20.67 2.27
CA PRO A 370 -3.91 22.12 2.28
C PRO A 370 -4.71 22.57 3.50
N ILE A 371 -4.17 23.53 4.25
CA ILE A 371 -4.80 24.12 5.43
C ILE A 371 -5.41 25.48 5.07
N ASP A 372 -6.66 25.67 5.44
CA ASP A 372 -7.33 26.97 5.35
C ASP A 372 -6.71 27.94 6.36
N THR A 373 -6.23 29.08 5.87
CA THR A 373 -5.52 30.07 6.69
C THR A 373 -6.42 30.77 7.70
N LYS A 374 -7.73 30.83 7.46
CA LYS A 374 -8.69 31.50 8.35
C LYS A 374 -9.13 30.61 9.51
N HIS A 375 -9.33 29.32 9.25
CA HIS A 375 -9.88 28.37 10.20
C HIS A 375 -8.84 27.39 10.77
N GLU A 376 -7.61 27.39 10.24
CA GLU A 376 -6.52 26.49 10.62
C GLU A 376 -6.92 25.01 10.58
N ILE A 377 -7.74 24.65 9.58
CA ILE A 377 -8.20 23.28 9.35
C ILE A 377 -7.99 22.87 7.90
N PRO A 378 -7.86 21.56 7.61
CA PRO A 378 -7.81 21.05 6.25
C PRO A 378 -8.97 21.52 5.38
N TYR A 379 -8.69 21.75 4.10
CA TYR A 379 -9.69 22.10 3.08
C TYR A 379 -10.86 21.10 3.08
N PHE A 380 -10.58 19.81 3.23
CA PHE A 380 -11.59 18.77 3.37
C PHE A 380 -12.59 19.07 4.49
N ARG A 381 -12.14 19.56 5.65
CA ARG A 381 -13.04 19.86 6.78
C ARG A 381 -13.91 21.06 6.49
N VAL A 382 -13.40 22.06 5.76
CA VAL A 382 -14.21 23.20 5.30
C VAL A 382 -15.24 22.73 4.27
N PHE A 383 -14.84 21.88 3.32
CA PHE A 383 -15.73 21.29 2.35
C PHE A 383 -16.84 20.44 3.00
N ARG A 384 -16.48 19.66 4.04
CA ARG A 384 -17.43 18.90 4.86
C ARG A 384 -18.48 19.80 5.53
N ARG A 385 -18.09 20.98 6.02
CA ARG A 385 -19.03 21.97 6.57
C ARG A 385 -20.00 22.50 5.50
N ALA A 386 -19.52 22.73 4.27
CA ALA A 386 -20.42 23.13 3.18
C ALA A 386 -21.42 22.00 2.82
N LEU A 387 -20.97 20.74 2.86
CA LEU A 387 -21.86 19.57 2.67
C LEU A 387 -22.90 19.42 3.78
N SER A 388 -22.59 19.81 5.02
CA SER A 388 -23.53 19.70 6.14
C SER A 388 -24.75 20.62 6.01
N GLN A 389 -24.65 21.67 5.18
CA GLN A 389 -25.75 22.60 4.90
C GLN A 389 -26.80 22.02 3.93
N ILE A 390 -26.56 20.83 3.37
CA ILE A 390 -27.50 20.18 2.46
C ILE A 390 -28.68 19.59 3.26
N PRO A 391 -29.94 19.98 2.97
CA PRO A 391 -31.09 19.47 3.72
C PRO A 391 -31.27 17.95 3.61
N GLY A 392 -31.80 17.36 4.69
CA GLY A 392 -32.21 15.96 4.72
C GLY A 392 -33.31 15.62 3.70
N SER A 393 -33.46 14.34 3.38
CA SER A 393 -34.55 13.82 2.51
C SER A 393 -34.58 14.31 1.05
N LEU A 394 -33.53 15.00 0.58
CA LEU A 394 -33.44 15.44 -0.81
C LEU A 394 -32.75 14.43 -1.75
N GLY A 395 -32.29 13.29 -1.22
CA GLY A 395 -31.65 12.23 -1.98
C GLY A 395 -30.25 12.58 -2.49
N PHE A 396 -29.52 13.39 -1.73
CA PHE A 396 -28.10 13.68 -1.99
C PHE A 396 -27.21 12.83 -1.06
N PHE A 397 -26.10 12.34 -1.59
CA PHE A 397 -25.03 11.77 -0.78
C PHE A 397 -23.65 11.96 -1.43
N GLY A 398 -22.61 12.10 -0.61
CA GLY A 398 -21.22 12.22 -1.03
C GLY A 398 -20.45 10.91 -0.82
N VAL A 399 -19.50 10.63 -1.70
CA VAL A 399 -18.54 9.53 -1.57
C VAL A 399 -17.14 10.06 -1.83
N PHE A 400 -16.22 9.77 -0.92
CA PHE A 400 -14.80 10.07 -1.05
C PHE A 400 -14.00 8.78 -1.23
N THR A 401 -13.12 8.75 -2.21
CA THR A 401 -12.18 7.64 -2.40
C THR A 401 -10.78 8.20 -2.59
N ASP A 402 -9.80 7.48 -2.06
CA ASP A 402 -8.39 7.74 -2.33
C ASP A 402 -7.61 6.44 -2.29
N THR A 403 -6.46 6.47 -2.93
CA THR A 403 -5.51 5.37 -3.01
C THR A 403 -4.67 5.26 -1.74
N THR A 404 -4.37 6.40 -1.09
CA THR A 404 -3.39 6.57 0.00
C THR A 404 -3.98 7.10 1.30
N SER A 405 -5.28 7.35 1.37
CA SER A 405 -5.88 7.94 2.57
C SER A 405 -6.08 6.93 3.68
N ARG A 406 -5.69 7.31 4.90
CA ARG A 406 -6.08 6.61 6.12
C ARG A 406 -7.58 6.82 6.40
N VAL A 407 -8.24 5.82 6.98
CA VAL A 407 -9.65 5.92 7.41
C VAL A 407 -9.87 7.17 8.26
N ALA A 408 -8.93 7.48 9.15
CA ALA A 408 -8.99 8.65 10.03
C ALA A 408 -9.00 10.00 9.31
N ASN A 409 -8.54 10.09 8.06
CA ASN A 409 -8.50 11.34 7.30
C ASN A 409 -9.91 11.84 6.95
N PHE A 410 -10.80 10.91 6.58
CA PHE A 410 -12.17 11.23 6.17
C PHE A 410 -13.22 10.80 7.21
N ASN A 411 -12.96 9.73 7.95
CA ASN A 411 -13.86 9.14 8.95
C ASN A 411 -13.09 8.91 10.27
N PRO A 412 -12.70 9.95 11.02
CA PRO A 412 -12.04 9.79 12.32
C PRO A 412 -12.93 9.11 13.37
N ALA A 413 -12.30 8.56 14.39
CA ALA A 413 -12.98 8.08 15.59
C ALA A 413 -13.74 9.24 16.29
N PRO A 414 -14.95 9.03 16.84
CA PRO A 414 -15.78 10.10 17.40
C PRO A 414 -15.04 10.97 18.43
N GLY A 415 -14.24 10.37 19.32
CA GLY A 415 -13.48 11.09 20.36
C GLY A 415 -12.22 11.81 19.86
N ARG A 416 -11.76 11.52 18.63
CA ARG A 416 -10.54 12.11 18.04
C ARG A 416 -10.84 13.16 16.97
N ASP A 417 -12.10 13.45 16.68
CA ASP A 417 -12.46 14.49 15.71
C ASP A 417 -12.44 15.88 16.37
N PRO A 418 -11.51 16.78 16.03
CA PRO A 418 -11.42 18.11 16.64
C PRO A 418 -12.65 18.99 16.39
N SER A 419 -13.51 18.61 15.43
CA SER A 419 -14.74 19.34 15.12
C SER A 419 -15.91 19.08 16.08
N VAL A 420 -15.76 18.20 17.08
CA VAL A 420 -16.79 17.97 18.13
C VAL A 420 -17.07 19.25 18.95
N ARG A 421 -16.21 20.27 18.86
CA ARG A 421 -16.33 21.55 19.58
C ARG A 421 -17.38 22.52 18.99
N PHE A 422 -18.06 22.19 17.90
CA PHE A 422 -19.10 23.04 17.29
C PHE A 422 -20.49 22.66 17.82
N HIS A 423 -21.03 23.47 18.73
CA HIS A 423 -22.38 23.29 19.28
C HIS A 423 -23.43 23.63 18.19
N GLY A 424 -24.18 22.63 17.70
CA GLY A 424 -25.35 22.87 16.82
C GLY A 424 -25.63 21.85 15.71
N PHE A 425 -24.75 20.87 15.46
CA PHE A 425 -24.94 19.82 14.44
C PHE A 425 -24.64 18.43 15.03
N GLY A 426 -25.16 17.38 14.39
CA GLY A 426 -24.91 16.00 14.79
C GLY A 426 -23.42 15.63 14.81
N ASP A 427 -23.04 14.71 15.69
CA ASP A 427 -21.65 14.32 15.94
C ASP A 427 -21.24 13.02 15.23
N LYS A 428 -22.20 12.26 14.67
CA LYS A 428 -21.93 11.00 13.99
C LYS A 428 -21.39 11.21 12.58
N LEU A 429 -20.65 10.24 12.10
CA LEU A 429 -20.24 10.13 10.71
C LEU A 429 -20.76 8.80 10.18
N PHE A 430 -21.02 8.69 8.87
CA PHE A 430 -21.44 7.42 8.29
C PHE A 430 -20.29 6.40 8.29
N ALA A 431 -20.65 5.12 8.32
CA ALA A 431 -19.67 4.03 8.26
C ALA A 431 -19.01 4.00 6.87
N PRO A 432 -17.67 3.82 6.78
CA PRO A 432 -16.97 3.66 5.52
C PRO A 432 -17.39 2.36 4.81
N ILE A 433 -17.36 2.37 3.48
CA ILE A 433 -17.62 1.20 2.64
C ILE A 433 -16.27 0.58 2.26
N TYR A 434 -16.02 -0.64 2.69
CA TYR A 434 -14.78 -1.38 2.36
C TYR A 434 -15.04 -2.74 1.70
N GLN A 435 -16.31 -3.11 1.52
CA GLN A 435 -16.75 -4.39 0.97
C GLN A 435 -16.72 -4.39 -0.56
N ILE A 436 -15.52 -4.22 -1.15
CA ILE A 436 -15.31 -4.28 -2.60
C ILE A 436 -14.79 -5.67 -2.95
N ALA A 437 -15.71 -6.58 -3.30
CA ALA A 437 -15.40 -7.97 -3.61
C ALA A 437 -14.85 -8.16 -5.04
N SER A 438 -13.77 -7.45 -5.38
CA SER A 438 -13.16 -7.46 -6.72
C SER A 438 -12.06 -8.51 -6.90
N LEU A 439 -11.62 -9.17 -5.82
CA LEU A 439 -10.58 -10.20 -5.90
C LEU A 439 -11.06 -11.37 -6.74
N ASP A 440 -10.16 -11.89 -7.58
CA ASP A 440 -10.34 -13.08 -8.42
C ASP A 440 -11.51 -12.99 -9.43
N VAL A 441 -12.11 -11.81 -9.66
CA VAL A 441 -13.24 -11.65 -10.61
C VAL A 441 -12.87 -11.95 -12.06
N LEU A 442 -11.58 -11.98 -12.38
CA LEU A 442 -11.05 -12.34 -13.70
C LEU A 442 -10.64 -13.80 -13.81
N VAL A 443 -10.56 -14.55 -12.69
CA VAL A 443 -10.21 -15.97 -12.69
C VAL A 443 -11.25 -16.74 -13.50
N SER A 444 -10.78 -17.59 -14.40
CA SER A 444 -11.64 -18.47 -15.18
C SER A 444 -12.38 -19.45 -14.27
N LYS A 445 -13.67 -19.65 -14.52
CA LYS A 445 -14.43 -20.73 -13.86
C LYS A 445 -14.07 -22.11 -14.39
N ILE A 446 -13.46 -22.18 -15.57
CA ILE A 446 -12.95 -23.42 -16.15
C ILE A 446 -11.55 -23.63 -15.58
N PRO A 447 -11.30 -24.73 -14.87
CA PRO A 447 -10.00 -25.04 -14.31
C PRO A 447 -8.98 -25.32 -15.43
N PRO A 448 -7.66 -25.14 -15.17
CA PRO A 448 -6.65 -25.50 -16.16
C PRO A 448 -6.72 -26.99 -16.44
N SER A 449 -6.73 -27.36 -17.72
CA SER A 449 -6.75 -28.77 -18.12
C SER A 449 -5.35 -29.36 -18.17
N SER A 450 -4.29 -28.53 -18.24
CA SER A 450 -2.92 -29.03 -18.36
C SER A 450 -1.88 -28.37 -17.44
N TRP A 451 -0.73 -29.02 -17.28
CA TRP A 451 0.40 -28.48 -16.52
C TRP A 451 0.94 -27.17 -17.11
N ASP A 452 0.98 -27.06 -18.44
CA ASP A 452 1.37 -25.81 -19.11
C ASP A 452 0.34 -24.71 -18.86
N GLU A 453 -0.96 -25.02 -18.96
CA GLU A 453 -2.03 -24.06 -18.69
C GLU A 453 -2.02 -23.60 -17.22
N LEU A 454 -1.73 -24.52 -16.29
CA LEU A 454 -1.54 -24.24 -14.87
C LEU A 454 -0.46 -23.16 -14.67
N LEU A 455 0.65 -23.23 -15.40
CA LEU A 455 1.76 -22.30 -15.21
C LEU A 455 1.68 -21.03 -16.09
N LEU A 456 0.63 -20.87 -16.90
CA LEU A 456 0.50 -19.71 -17.79
C LEU A 456 0.43 -18.38 -17.00
N PRO A 457 1.31 -17.41 -17.30
CA PRO A 457 1.30 -16.10 -16.64
C PRO A 457 -0.03 -15.37 -16.76
N LYS A 458 -0.69 -15.46 -17.93
CA LYS A 458 -2.00 -14.88 -18.18
C LYS A 458 -3.04 -15.31 -17.14
N ARG A 459 -3.03 -16.59 -16.78
CA ARG A 459 -3.94 -17.17 -15.80
C ARG A 459 -3.55 -16.73 -14.39
N LEU A 460 -2.26 -16.82 -14.06
CA LEU A 460 -1.73 -16.50 -12.73
C LEU A 460 -1.92 -15.03 -12.35
N PHE A 461 -1.77 -14.09 -13.28
CA PHE A 461 -2.03 -12.66 -13.03
C PHE A 461 -3.51 -12.31 -12.84
N ASN A 462 -4.45 -13.23 -13.12
CA ASN A 462 -5.86 -13.06 -12.80
C ASN A 462 -6.19 -13.39 -11.33
N TYR A 463 -5.30 -14.09 -10.60
CA TYR A 463 -5.48 -14.34 -9.17
C TYR A 463 -5.09 -13.11 -8.35
N GLY A 464 -6.11 -12.34 -7.96
CA GLY A 464 -6.01 -11.14 -7.14
C GLY A 464 -6.79 -9.96 -7.71
N CYS A 465 -6.27 -8.75 -7.53
CA CYS A 465 -6.88 -7.54 -8.06
C CYS A 465 -6.98 -7.57 -9.60
N PRO A 466 -8.12 -7.15 -10.19
CA PRO A 466 -8.37 -7.28 -11.63
C PRO A 466 -7.43 -6.46 -12.51
N PHE A 467 -6.77 -5.44 -11.96
CA PHE A 467 -5.81 -4.62 -12.69
C PHE A 467 -4.69 -5.45 -13.34
N TYR A 468 -4.12 -6.41 -12.62
CA TYR A 468 -2.91 -7.11 -13.07
C TYR A 468 -3.16 -7.99 -14.27
N GLY A 469 -4.27 -8.73 -14.29
CA GLY A 469 -4.68 -9.54 -15.43
C GLY A 469 -4.95 -8.69 -16.68
N LEU A 470 -5.73 -7.61 -16.54
CA LEU A 470 -6.04 -6.71 -17.66
C LEU A 470 -4.80 -5.99 -18.20
N TYR A 471 -3.92 -5.54 -17.30
CA TYR A 471 -2.68 -4.89 -17.70
C TYR A 471 -1.75 -5.87 -18.40
N PHE A 472 -1.60 -7.09 -17.86
CA PHE A 472 -0.80 -8.15 -18.46
C PHE A 472 -1.29 -8.47 -19.87
N ASP A 473 -2.59 -8.65 -20.09
CA ASP A 473 -3.14 -8.93 -21.42
C ASP A 473 -2.78 -7.81 -22.41
N GLY A 474 -2.96 -6.55 -22.03
CA GLY A 474 -2.62 -5.42 -22.90
C GLY A 474 -1.12 -5.30 -23.20
N ILE A 475 -0.25 -5.45 -22.19
CA ILE A 475 1.20 -5.36 -22.41
C ILE A 475 1.75 -6.59 -23.13
N ASN A 476 1.11 -7.74 -22.99
CA ASN A 476 1.49 -8.95 -23.71
C ASN A 476 1.14 -8.85 -25.21
N GLU A 477 0.08 -8.12 -25.57
CA GLU A 477 -0.21 -7.77 -26.98
C GLU A 477 0.83 -6.79 -27.55
N GLU A 478 1.24 -5.77 -26.78
CA GLU A 478 2.18 -4.74 -27.25
C GLU A 478 3.65 -5.18 -27.21
N LYS A 479 4.08 -5.82 -26.11
CA LYS A 479 5.47 -6.16 -25.78
C LYS A 479 5.54 -7.51 -25.02
N PRO A 480 5.27 -8.66 -25.67
CA PRO A 480 5.23 -9.98 -25.03
C PRO A 480 6.47 -10.28 -24.18
N VAL A 481 7.66 -9.97 -24.71
CA VAL A 481 8.95 -10.27 -24.07
C VAL A 481 9.12 -9.62 -22.69
N THR A 482 8.59 -8.40 -22.49
CA THR A 482 8.74 -7.67 -21.22
C THR A 482 7.46 -7.65 -20.39
N ALA A 483 6.40 -8.34 -20.83
CA ALA A 483 5.07 -8.28 -20.22
C ALA A 483 5.07 -8.72 -18.75
N ILE A 484 5.69 -9.88 -18.48
CA ILE A 484 5.81 -10.45 -17.13
C ILE A 484 6.58 -9.49 -16.22
N GLY A 485 7.78 -9.07 -16.64
CA GLY A 485 8.65 -8.19 -15.86
C GLY A 485 8.01 -6.83 -15.57
N THR A 486 7.33 -6.24 -16.56
CA THR A 486 6.64 -4.94 -16.41
C THR A 486 5.47 -5.06 -15.43
N THR A 487 4.68 -6.13 -15.52
CA THR A 487 3.52 -6.35 -14.63
C THR A 487 3.98 -6.61 -13.19
N ALA A 488 5.01 -7.45 -13.01
CA ALA A 488 5.61 -7.71 -11.71
C ALA A 488 6.24 -6.45 -11.08
N LEU A 489 6.86 -5.59 -11.89
CA LEU A 489 7.42 -4.32 -11.44
C LEU A 489 6.34 -3.36 -10.89
N ILE A 490 5.16 -3.31 -11.52
CA ILE A 490 4.04 -2.51 -11.01
C ILE A 490 3.59 -3.05 -9.64
N ALA A 491 3.51 -4.36 -9.48
CA ALA A 491 3.17 -4.99 -8.21
C ALA A 491 4.22 -4.72 -7.12
N HIS A 492 5.51 -4.81 -7.47
CA HIS A 492 6.62 -4.43 -6.60
C HIS A 492 6.47 -2.99 -6.10
N THR A 493 6.30 -2.03 -7.01
CA THR A 493 6.21 -0.61 -6.64
C THR A 493 5.00 -0.33 -5.78
N LYS A 494 3.85 -0.98 -6.04
CA LYS A 494 2.65 -0.85 -5.22
C LYS A 494 2.75 -1.53 -3.86
N LEU A 495 3.55 -2.57 -3.73
CA LEU A 495 3.77 -3.22 -2.44
C LEU A 495 4.71 -2.40 -1.54
N LEU A 496 5.72 -1.72 -2.13
CA LEU A 496 6.76 -1.01 -1.37
C LEU A 496 6.64 0.52 -1.33
N MET A 497 5.78 1.13 -2.15
CA MET A 497 5.73 2.59 -2.35
C MET A 497 7.06 3.21 -2.81
N LYS A 498 7.90 2.41 -3.48
CA LYS A 498 9.21 2.84 -3.98
C LYS A 498 9.49 2.22 -5.33
N SER A 499 10.11 2.99 -6.21
CA SER A 499 10.78 2.42 -7.39
C SER A 499 11.93 1.51 -6.93
N PRO A 500 12.24 0.42 -7.65
CA PRO A 500 13.30 -0.54 -7.25
C PRO A 500 14.69 0.07 -7.04
N SER A 501 14.91 1.29 -7.55
CA SER A 501 16.13 2.06 -7.44
C SER A 501 16.29 2.84 -6.12
N ALA A 502 15.25 2.94 -5.28
CA ALA A 502 15.28 3.70 -4.02
C ALA A 502 15.68 2.81 -2.83
N SER A 503 16.63 3.32 -2.02
CA SER A 503 17.22 2.79 -0.76
C SER A 503 17.33 1.26 -0.57
N LEU A 504 18.54 0.77 -0.28
CA LEU A 504 18.78 -0.65 0.07
C LEU A 504 18.00 -1.15 1.31
N GLU A 505 17.59 -0.26 2.22
CA GLU A 505 16.95 -0.63 3.48
C GLU A 505 15.42 -0.66 3.40
N LEU A 506 14.85 -1.78 3.84
CA LEU A 506 13.41 -1.97 3.98
C LEU A 506 12.91 -1.37 5.32
N SER A 507 11.82 -0.61 5.25
CA SER A 507 11.10 -0.17 6.45
C SER A 507 10.31 -1.33 7.09
N GLU A 508 9.90 -1.16 8.34
CA GLU A 508 9.08 -2.15 9.05
C GLU A 508 7.74 -2.42 8.33
N LEU A 509 7.09 -1.38 7.81
CA LEU A 509 5.85 -1.50 7.02
C LEU A 509 6.06 -2.30 5.74
N GLN A 510 7.17 -2.07 5.04
CA GLN A 510 7.55 -2.81 3.84
C GLN A 510 7.82 -4.29 4.17
N CYS A 511 8.48 -4.58 5.29
CA CYS A 511 8.66 -5.95 5.76
C CYS A 511 7.32 -6.65 6.02
N PHE A 512 6.37 -5.99 6.70
CA PHE A 512 5.04 -6.56 6.92
C PHE A 512 4.24 -6.74 5.62
N ALA A 513 4.42 -5.86 4.64
CA ALA A 513 3.78 -6.01 3.34
C ALA A 513 4.29 -7.25 2.57
N ILE A 514 5.61 -7.46 2.59
CA ILE A 514 6.26 -8.63 2.01
C ILE A 514 5.81 -9.89 2.74
N LEU A 515 5.96 -9.93 4.07
CA LEU A 515 5.62 -11.10 4.88
C LEU A 515 4.12 -11.43 4.84
N GLY A 516 3.27 -10.41 4.85
CA GLY A 516 1.83 -10.56 4.67
C GLY A 516 1.49 -11.22 3.34
N SER A 517 2.15 -10.82 2.25
CA SER A 517 1.94 -11.40 0.92
C SER A 517 2.46 -12.83 0.77
N LEU A 518 3.39 -13.27 1.63
CA LEU A 518 4.03 -14.59 1.56
C LEU A 518 3.46 -15.61 2.53
N ILE A 519 3.22 -15.21 3.78
CA ILE A 519 2.82 -16.12 4.86
C ILE A 519 1.59 -15.63 5.65
N GLN A 520 0.89 -14.61 5.15
CA GLN A 520 -0.31 -14.01 5.76
C GLN A 520 -0.13 -13.65 7.25
N THR A 521 0.96 -12.97 7.60
CA THR A 521 1.21 -12.49 8.97
C THR A 521 0.07 -11.57 9.44
N ARG A 522 -0.71 -12.01 10.44
CA ARG A 522 -1.80 -11.21 10.99
C ARG A 522 -1.30 -10.34 12.14
N LEU A 523 -1.33 -9.03 11.94
CA LEU A 523 -1.04 -8.07 13.00
C LEU A 523 -2.19 -8.01 14.01
N THR A 524 -1.87 -7.59 15.23
CA THR A 524 -2.87 -7.29 16.26
C THR A 524 -3.87 -6.27 15.75
N LEU A 525 -5.14 -6.49 16.11
CA LEU A 525 -6.25 -5.74 15.54
C LEU A 525 -6.15 -4.24 15.87
N HIS A 526 -5.62 -3.90 17.05
CA HIS A 526 -5.44 -2.52 17.52
C HIS A 526 -4.18 -1.82 17.00
N SER A 527 -3.36 -2.49 16.18
CA SER A 527 -2.14 -1.89 15.68
C SER A 527 -2.44 -0.74 14.71
N PRO A 528 -1.90 0.48 14.94
CA PRO A 528 -2.08 1.59 14.00
C PRO A 528 -1.44 1.30 12.63
N ILE A 529 -0.57 0.30 12.55
CA ILE A 529 0.06 -0.19 11.32
C ILE A 529 -0.99 -0.66 10.30
N ASN A 530 -2.10 -1.26 10.74
CA ASN A 530 -3.14 -1.76 9.82
C ASN A 530 -3.69 -0.64 8.90
N SER A 531 -3.88 0.57 9.43
CA SER A 531 -4.35 1.69 8.63
C SER A 531 -3.33 2.10 7.56
N GLU A 532 -2.03 2.00 7.87
CA GLU A 532 -0.96 2.39 6.96
C GLU A 532 -0.73 1.33 5.89
N LEU A 533 -0.83 0.04 6.24
CA LEU A 533 -0.71 -1.04 5.26
C LEU A 533 -1.83 -1.00 4.21
N VAL A 534 -3.06 -0.66 4.62
CA VAL A 534 -4.20 -0.49 3.69
C VAL A 534 -3.99 0.73 2.78
N ALA A 535 -3.55 1.84 3.36
CA ALA A 535 -3.35 3.09 2.63
C ALA A 535 -2.17 2.99 1.64
N SER A 536 -1.07 2.40 2.05
CA SER A 536 0.21 2.56 1.35
C SER A 536 0.79 1.24 0.84
N HIS A 537 0.39 0.07 1.35
CA HIS A 537 1.10 -1.19 1.05
C HIS A 537 0.19 -2.30 0.53
N ALA A 538 -0.88 -1.95 -0.20
CA ALA A 538 -1.78 -2.88 -0.87
C ALA A 538 -2.52 -3.90 0.04
N ALA A 539 -2.52 -3.70 1.37
CA ALA A 539 -3.33 -4.55 2.25
C ALA A 539 -4.83 -4.30 2.03
N HIS A 540 -5.61 -5.35 2.12
CA HIS A 540 -7.07 -5.27 2.03
C HIS A 540 -7.65 -4.98 3.41
N CYS A 541 -8.56 -4.00 3.45
CA CYS A 541 -9.36 -3.73 4.65
C CYS A 541 -10.51 -4.72 4.73
N LEU A 542 -10.49 -5.60 5.74
CA LEU A 542 -11.52 -6.62 5.95
C LEU A 542 -12.60 -6.17 6.93
N PHE A 543 -12.26 -5.26 7.83
CA PHE A 543 -13.19 -4.79 8.86
C PHE A 543 -12.77 -3.44 9.42
N ILE A 544 -13.77 -2.61 9.71
CA ILE A 544 -13.63 -1.38 10.49
C ILE A 544 -14.77 -1.42 11.52
N ASP A 545 -14.44 -1.26 12.81
CA ASP A 545 -15.46 -1.24 13.85
C ASP A 545 -16.25 0.07 13.87
N GLU A 546 -17.34 0.12 14.65
CA GLU A 546 -18.19 1.29 14.75
C GLU A 546 -17.45 2.52 15.30
N THR A 547 -16.47 2.33 16.19
CA THR A 547 -15.67 3.43 16.76
C THR A 547 -14.55 3.89 15.82
N ARG A 548 -14.22 3.09 14.80
CA ARG A 548 -13.12 3.30 13.83
C ARG A 548 -11.74 3.34 14.46
N GLU A 549 -11.61 2.73 15.63
CA GLU A 549 -10.33 2.53 16.30
C GLU A 549 -9.71 1.18 15.95
N LEU A 550 -10.53 0.24 15.46
CA LEU A 550 -10.15 -1.09 15.04
C LEU A 550 -10.21 -1.19 13.51
N ILE A 551 -9.06 -1.45 12.90
CA ILE A 551 -8.97 -1.73 11.46
C ILE A 551 -8.29 -3.08 11.30
N VAL A 552 -8.99 -4.01 10.67
CA VAL A 552 -8.42 -5.31 10.31
C VAL A 552 -7.95 -5.24 8.87
N SER A 553 -6.64 -5.36 8.68
CA SER A 553 -6.02 -5.45 7.37
C SER A 553 -5.35 -6.79 7.16
N GLU A 554 -5.48 -7.34 5.95
CA GLU A 554 -4.83 -8.59 5.56
C GLU A 554 -4.32 -8.52 4.12
N TYR A 555 -3.50 -9.51 3.77
CA TYR A 555 -3.05 -9.76 2.41
C TYR A 555 -3.73 -11.04 1.91
N PRO A 556 -4.87 -10.94 1.21
CA PRO A 556 -5.49 -12.08 0.54
C PRO A 556 -4.49 -12.74 -0.44
N PRO A 557 -4.65 -14.04 -0.75
CA PRO A 557 -3.68 -14.81 -1.51
C PRO A 557 -3.56 -14.36 -2.99
N GLN A 558 -2.78 -13.33 -3.24
CA GLN A 558 -2.62 -12.76 -4.59
C GLN A 558 -1.29 -13.21 -5.17
N PHE A 559 -1.35 -14.05 -6.21
CA PHE A 559 -0.16 -14.64 -6.82
C PHE A 559 0.86 -13.58 -7.27
N VAL A 560 0.36 -12.47 -7.81
CA VAL A 560 1.16 -11.35 -8.30
C VAL A 560 1.95 -10.64 -7.19
N TYR A 561 1.34 -10.40 -6.03
CA TYR A 561 2.04 -9.77 -4.90
C TYR A 561 2.98 -10.76 -4.22
N ALA A 562 2.60 -12.05 -4.12
CA ALA A 562 3.49 -13.10 -3.65
C ALA A 562 4.75 -13.22 -4.53
N SER A 563 4.60 -13.23 -5.85
CA SER A 563 5.74 -13.24 -6.78
C SER A 563 6.61 -11.99 -6.64
N ALA A 564 6.00 -10.80 -6.53
CA ALA A 564 6.74 -9.55 -6.30
C ALA A 564 7.52 -9.59 -4.98
N ALA A 565 6.89 -10.03 -3.90
CA ALA A 565 7.50 -10.19 -2.58
C ALA A 565 8.69 -11.18 -2.62
N ASN A 566 8.52 -12.33 -3.25
CA ASN A 566 9.62 -13.27 -3.48
C ASN A 566 10.76 -12.65 -4.27
N GLY A 567 10.45 -11.92 -5.35
CA GLY A 567 11.44 -11.21 -6.18
C GLY A 567 12.24 -10.19 -5.38
N ILE A 568 11.59 -9.41 -4.51
CA ILE A 568 12.24 -8.44 -3.62
C ILE A 568 13.26 -9.13 -2.72
N LEU A 569 12.88 -10.25 -2.12
CA LEU A 569 13.74 -11.03 -1.22
C LEU A 569 14.87 -11.75 -1.97
N ALA A 570 14.64 -12.23 -3.20
CA ALA A 570 15.61 -12.93 -4.03
C ALA A 570 16.88 -12.10 -4.33
N THR A 571 16.69 -10.78 -4.51
CA THR A 571 17.77 -9.89 -4.96
C THR A 571 18.88 -9.67 -3.94
N ASN A 572 18.58 -9.80 -2.64
CA ASN A 572 19.56 -9.54 -1.58
C ASN A 572 19.14 -10.25 -0.29
N GLU A 573 19.99 -11.18 0.16
CA GLU A 573 19.77 -11.94 1.39
C GLU A 573 19.62 -11.06 2.65
N LYS A 574 20.21 -9.86 2.68
CA LYS A 574 20.00 -8.91 3.78
C LYS A 574 18.54 -8.52 3.97
N ARG A 575 17.72 -8.59 2.90
CA ARG A 575 16.28 -8.32 2.96
C ARG A 575 15.52 -9.46 3.66
N TRP A 576 15.93 -10.71 3.43
CA TRP A 576 15.43 -11.87 4.18
C TRP A 576 15.70 -11.69 5.67
N ILE A 577 16.96 -11.44 6.03
CA ILE A 577 17.39 -11.23 7.42
C ILE A 577 16.58 -10.10 8.07
N LYS A 578 16.47 -8.95 7.38
CA LYS A 578 15.69 -7.80 7.87
C LYS A 578 14.22 -8.14 8.11
N CYS A 579 13.58 -8.86 7.19
CA CYS A 579 12.17 -9.26 7.35
C CYS A 579 12.00 -10.22 8.54
N ILE A 580 12.88 -11.21 8.68
CA ILE A 580 12.86 -12.17 9.79
C ILE A 580 13.08 -11.44 11.13
N ASP A 581 14.03 -10.51 11.19
CA ASP A 581 14.32 -9.72 12.40
C ASP A 581 13.16 -8.80 12.79
N VAL A 582 12.52 -8.16 11.80
CA VAL A 582 11.30 -7.37 12.04
C VAL A 582 10.18 -8.26 12.57
N LEU A 583 9.98 -9.45 12.00
CA LEU A 583 8.98 -10.40 12.49
C LEU A 583 9.30 -10.89 13.91
N ALA A 584 10.56 -11.19 14.21
CA ALA A 584 11.00 -11.59 15.55
C ALA A 584 10.71 -10.49 16.59
N SER A 585 11.04 -9.25 16.25
CA SER A 585 10.73 -8.08 17.08
C SER A 585 9.22 -7.89 17.27
N ALA A 586 8.44 -8.08 16.19
CA ALA A 586 6.99 -7.97 16.24
C ALA A 586 6.35 -9.05 17.14
N VAL A 587 6.84 -10.29 17.08
CA VAL A 587 6.44 -11.36 18.01
C VAL A 587 6.81 -10.99 19.43
N GLN A 588 8.06 -10.55 19.66
CA GLN A 588 8.55 -10.14 20.98
C GLN A 588 7.73 -9.01 21.62
N ARG A 589 7.20 -8.10 20.81
CA ARG A 589 6.34 -6.98 21.24
C ARG A 589 4.85 -7.32 21.31
N GLY A 590 4.46 -8.56 20.98
CA GLY A 590 3.06 -8.97 20.89
C GLY A 590 2.28 -8.27 19.77
N LEU A 591 2.95 -7.75 18.74
CA LEU A 591 2.32 -7.05 17.61
C LEU A 591 1.71 -7.99 16.57
N VAL A 592 2.15 -9.24 16.51
CA VAL A 592 1.58 -10.30 15.65
C VAL A 592 0.75 -11.22 16.53
N ALA A 593 -0.44 -11.60 16.05
CA ALA A 593 -1.29 -12.55 16.77
C ALA A 593 -0.53 -13.86 17.00
N LEU A 594 -0.63 -14.42 18.22
CA LEU A 594 0.09 -15.62 18.65
C LEU A 594 -0.29 -16.86 17.82
N GLY A 595 0.31 -17.02 16.65
CA GLY A 595 0.69 -18.35 16.13
C GLY A 595 2.07 -18.70 16.68
N ASP A 596 2.42 -19.99 16.75
CA ASP A 596 3.77 -20.38 17.21
C ASP A 596 4.81 -19.72 16.28
N ALA A 597 5.75 -18.97 16.84
CA ALA A 597 6.86 -18.38 16.11
C ALA A 597 7.62 -19.44 15.27
N GLY A 598 7.58 -20.69 15.74
CA GLY A 598 8.05 -21.85 14.99
C GLY A 598 7.31 -22.07 13.69
N GLU A 599 5.97 -22.09 13.69
CA GLU A 599 5.19 -22.28 12.45
C GLU A 599 5.49 -21.19 11.42
N MET A 600 5.60 -19.92 11.85
CA MET A 600 5.98 -18.83 10.96
C MET A 600 7.39 -19.03 10.40
N ALA A 601 8.35 -19.47 11.22
CA ALA A 601 9.69 -19.81 10.77
C ALA A 601 9.67 -20.96 9.74
N THR A 602 8.87 -22.01 9.96
CA THR A 602 8.71 -23.12 9.02
C THR A 602 8.20 -22.65 7.67
N ARG A 603 7.17 -21.80 7.63
CA ARG A 603 6.66 -21.23 6.37
C ARG A 603 7.73 -20.42 5.63
N LEU A 604 8.52 -19.60 6.35
CA LEU A 604 9.63 -18.84 5.76
C LEU A 604 10.71 -19.75 5.19
N ILE A 605 11.05 -20.84 5.89
CA ILE A 605 11.98 -21.86 5.43
C ILE A 605 11.47 -22.52 4.13
N LEU A 606 10.19 -22.90 4.08
CA LEU A 606 9.59 -23.54 2.91
C LEU A 606 9.59 -22.61 1.69
N ILE A 607 9.24 -21.32 1.86
CA ILE A 607 9.33 -20.31 0.80
C ILE A 607 10.78 -20.10 0.35
N TYR A 608 11.71 -19.98 1.29
CA TYR A 608 13.14 -19.83 0.98
C TYR A 608 13.68 -21.03 0.20
N ALA A 609 13.27 -22.25 0.57
CA ALA A 609 13.64 -23.47 -0.15
C ALA A 609 13.06 -23.51 -1.57
N MET A 610 11.79 -23.15 -1.76
CA MET A 610 11.20 -23.02 -3.10
C MET A 610 12.00 -22.05 -3.98
N GLN A 611 12.43 -20.92 -3.41
CA GLN A 611 13.23 -19.91 -4.11
C GLN A 611 14.65 -20.38 -4.46
N LYS A 612 15.25 -21.26 -3.65
CA LYS A 612 16.60 -21.81 -3.89
C LYS A 612 16.59 -23.04 -4.78
N THR A 613 15.46 -23.72 -4.90
CA THR A 613 15.33 -24.91 -5.73
C THR A 613 15.33 -24.47 -7.21
N PRO A 614 16.16 -25.08 -8.07
CA PRO A 614 16.14 -24.79 -9.50
C PRO A 614 14.75 -25.02 -10.09
N ALA A 615 14.30 -24.11 -10.96
CA ALA A 615 13.03 -24.27 -11.67
C ALA A 615 13.09 -25.48 -12.61
N ASP A 616 11.94 -26.15 -12.80
CA ASP A 616 11.83 -27.25 -13.76
C ASP A 616 12.19 -26.73 -15.19
N PRO A 617 13.18 -27.32 -15.89
CA PRO A 617 13.70 -26.80 -17.16
C PRO A 617 12.68 -26.73 -18.31
N CYS A 618 11.50 -27.32 -18.16
CA CYS A 618 10.54 -27.50 -19.25
C CYS A 618 9.98 -26.21 -19.88
N ASN A 619 10.14 -25.01 -19.28
CA ASN A 619 9.70 -23.77 -19.95
C ASN A 619 10.39 -22.46 -19.43
N PRO A 620 11.63 -22.15 -19.88
CA PRO A 620 12.41 -21.04 -19.32
C PRO A 620 12.00 -19.63 -19.82
N THR A 621 11.23 -19.50 -20.91
CA THR A 621 10.96 -18.20 -21.55
C THR A 621 9.68 -17.50 -21.09
N ASN A 622 8.79 -18.18 -20.35
CA ASN A 622 7.49 -17.66 -19.92
C ASN A 622 7.23 -17.79 -18.40
N THR A 623 8.24 -18.08 -17.59
CA THR A 623 8.05 -18.32 -16.16
C THR A 623 8.00 -17.02 -15.37
N ILE A 624 6.98 -16.85 -14.52
CA ILE A 624 6.92 -15.73 -13.57
C ILE A 624 8.07 -15.90 -12.56
N PRO A 625 8.91 -14.87 -12.31
CA PRO A 625 9.99 -14.95 -11.34
C PRO A 625 9.49 -15.40 -9.96
N ASN A 626 10.10 -16.46 -9.42
CA ASN A 626 9.70 -17.09 -8.15
C ASN A 626 8.22 -17.50 -8.09
N GLY A 627 7.62 -17.81 -9.24
CA GLY A 627 6.27 -18.33 -9.39
C GLY A 627 6.27 -19.56 -10.29
N TYR A 628 7.25 -20.44 -10.10
CA TYR A 628 7.49 -21.62 -10.93
C TYR A 628 7.25 -22.93 -10.15
N SER A 629 7.08 -24.02 -10.89
CA SER A 629 7.02 -25.38 -10.35
C SER A 629 8.42 -25.97 -10.19
N VAL A 630 8.57 -26.88 -9.23
CA VAL A 630 9.79 -27.67 -9.00
C VAL A 630 9.46 -29.15 -8.83
N ARG A 631 10.46 -30.03 -9.02
CA ARG A 631 10.31 -31.44 -8.66
C ARG A 631 10.39 -31.60 -7.15
N LEU A 632 9.61 -32.52 -6.59
CA LEU A 632 9.63 -32.81 -5.15
C LEU A 632 11.03 -33.25 -4.70
N ALA A 633 11.70 -34.09 -5.49
CA ALA A 633 13.06 -34.54 -5.21
C ALA A 633 14.04 -33.35 -5.07
N ASP A 634 14.07 -32.43 -6.04
CA ASP A 634 14.96 -31.27 -6.01
C ASP A 634 14.67 -30.33 -4.83
N PHE A 635 13.39 -30.20 -4.47
CA PHE A 635 12.97 -29.43 -3.30
C PHE A 635 13.47 -30.05 -1.98
N LEU A 636 13.35 -31.38 -1.84
CA LEU A 636 13.86 -32.10 -0.67
C LEU A 636 15.39 -32.11 -0.61
N GLU A 637 16.07 -32.22 -1.76
CA GLU A 637 17.52 -32.07 -1.87
C GLU A 637 17.94 -30.67 -1.43
N THR A 638 17.25 -29.63 -1.90
CA THR A 638 17.53 -28.25 -1.51
C THR A 638 17.36 -28.04 0.01
N LEU A 639 16.27 -28.53 0.60
CA LEU A 639 16.03 -28.44 2.04
C LEU A 639 17.08 -29.18 2.87
N SER A 640 17.38 -30.43 2.51
CA SER A 640 18.17 -31.35 3.34
C SER A 640 19.66 -31.36 3.02
N GLY A 641 20.05 -30.89 1.82
CA GLY A 641 21.39 -31.05 1.26
C GLY A 641 21.80 -32.50 1.05
N LYS A 642 20.84 -33.43 0.98
CA LYS A 642 21.04 -34.87 0.79
C LYS A 642 20.41 -35.32 -0.51
N ASP A 643 21.04 -36.31 -1.14
CA ASP A 643 20.46 -37.00 -2.29
C ASP A 643 19.14 -37.69 -1.86
N PRO A 644 17.99 -37.29 -2.45
CA PRO A 644 16.68 -37.84 -2.11
C PRO A 644 16.59 -39.37 -2.21
N ASP A 645 17.35 -40.00 -3.10
CA ASP A 645 17.34 -41.46 -3.27
C ASP A 645 18.04 -42.19 -2.09
N THR A 646 18.83 -41.46 -1.31
CA THR A 646 19.56 -41.99 -0.13
C THR A 646 18.97 -41.53 1.21
N MET A 647 17.94 -40.68 1.19
CA MET A 647 17.30 -40.17 2.40
C MET A 647 16.58 -41.31 3.15
N GLU A 648 16.83 -41.40 4.45
CA GLU A 648 16.14 -42.34 5.33
C GLU A 648 14.71 -41.87 5.65
N PHE A 649 13.75 -42.23 4.80
CA PHE A 649 12.33 -41.94 5.03
C PHE A 649 11.69 -42.92 6.01
N GLY A 650 10.83 -42.40 6.88
CA GLY A 650 9.91 -43.22 7.68
C GLY A 650 8.70 -43.64 6.85
N CYS A 651 8.40 -44.94 6.82
CA CYS A 651 7.24 -45.49 6.11
C CYS A 651 6.39 -46.38 7.02
N PHE A 652 5.20 -46.74 6.52
CA PHE A 652 4.34 -47.74 7.17
C PHE A 652 5.09 -49.07 7.30
N ASN A 653 5.17 -49.59 8.51
CA ASN A 653 5.79 -50.89 8.80
C ASN A 653 4.72 -51.85 9.29
N ASN A 654 4.38 -52.89 8.53
CA ASN A 654 3.66 -54.01 9.13
C ASN A 654 4.60 -54.73 10.10
N ASP A 655 4.14 -55.00 11.33
CA ASP A 655 4.94 -55.74 12.33
C ASP A 655 5.25 -57.18 11.90
N ASP A 656 4.64 -57.66 10.80
CA ASP A 656 5.05 -58.85 10.07
C ASP A 656 6.28 -58.56 9.18
N ALA A 657 7.44 -58.44 9.82
CA ALA A 657 8.74 -58.15 9.18
C ALA A 657 9.23 -59.18 8.14
N ASN A 658 8.43 -60.22 7.84
CA ASN A 658 8.72 -61.27 6.84
C ASN A 658 7.83 -61.18 5.58
N ASN A 659 7.04 -60.10 5.41
CA ASN A 659 6.17 -59.95 4.25
C ASN A 659 6.79 -59.02 3.20
N ASP A 660 7.50 -59.60 2.23
CA ASP A 660 8.15 -58.88 1.11
C ASP A 660 7.23 -57.87 0.41
N ASN A 661 5.92 -58.15 0.34
CA ASN A 661 4.94 -57.27 -0.29
C ASN A 661 4.77 -55.92 0.43
N ALA A 662 4.95 -55.87 1.75
CA ALA A 662 4.80 -54.64 2.54
C ALA A 662 6.03 -53.72 2.39
N ILE A 663 7.23 -54.30 2.34
CA ILE A 663 8.49 -53.57 2.10
C ILE A 663 8.48 -52.98 0.68
N ASN A 664 8.10 -53.79 -0.32
CA ASN A 664 7.98 -53.34 -1.71
C ASN A 664 7.01 -52.15 -1.84
N LYS A 665 5.85 -52.20 -1.17
CA LYS A 665 4.88 -51.09 -1.21
C LYS A 665 5.42 -49.78 -0.63
N SER A 666 6.19 -49.85 0.46
CA SER A 666 6.80 -48.67 1.08
C SER A 666 7.90 -48.05 0.21
N GLU A 667 8.74 -48.87 -0.42
CA GLU A 667 9.70 -48.38 -1.42
C GLU A 667 8.98 -47.78 -2.64
N ASP A 668 7.91 -48.41 -3.12
CA ASP A 668 7.13 -47.92 -4.26
C ASP A 668 6.49 -46.56 -3.96
N ASN A 669 5.98 -46.35 -2.75
CA ASN A 669 5.44 -45.05 -2.32
C ASN A 669 6.51 -43.95 -2.35
N ILE A 670 7.71 -44.22 -1.84
CA ILE A 670 8.84 -43.27 -1.87
C ILE A 670 9.23 -42.98 -3.33
N ARG A 671 9.48 -44.04 -4.13
CA ARG A 671 9.88 -43.91 -5.54
C ARG A 671 8.87 -43.09 -6.33
N ARG A 672 7.57 -43.34 -6.11
CA ARG A 672 6.49 -42.60 -6.79
C ARG A 672 6.52 -41.12 -6.42
N LEU A 673 6.61 -40.78 -5.13
CA LEU A 673 6.70 -39.39 -4.68
C LEU A 673 7.92 -38.67 -5.27
N LEU A 674 9.11 -39.29 -5.22
CA LEU A 674 10.34 -38.66 -5.70
C LEU A 674 10.38 -38.50 -7.23
N LYS A 675 9.90 -39.50 -7.98
CA LYS A 675 9.95 -39.52 -9.45
C LYS A 675 8.86 -38.64 -10.08
N GLU A 676 7.63 -38.75 -9.57
CA GLU A 676 6.44 -38.12 -10.18
C GLU A 676 6.09 -36.78 -9.52
N GLY A 677 6.51 -36.55 -8.28
CA GLY A 677 6.09 -35.40 -7.48
C GLY A 677 6.51 -34.06 -8.09
N ARG A 678 5.53 -33.17 -8.23
CA ARG A 678 5.68 -31.76 -8.59
C ARG A 678 5.06 -30.88 -7.52
N VAL A 679 5.76 -29.81 -7.17
CA VAL A 679 5.36 -28.84 -6.15
C VAL A 679 5.25 -27.47 -6.79
N PHE A 680 4.12 -26.80 -6.57
CA PHE A 680 3.88 -25.45 -7.08
C PHE A 680 3.17 -24.60 -6.03
N PHE A 681 3.93 -23.74 -5.35
CA PHE A 681 3.40 -22.65 -4.55
C PHE A 681 4.42 -21.51 -4.42
N ASN A 682 3.94 -20.28 -4.18
CA ASN A 682 4.82 -19.14 -3.88
C ASN A 682 4.37 -18.33 -2.65
N HIS A 683 3.29 -18.73 -1.99
CA HIS A 683 2.78 -18.13 -0.76
C HIS A 683 1.90 -19.10 0.02
N PHE A 684 1.57 -18.71 1.25
CA PHE A 684 0.64 -19.38 2.15
C PHE A 684 -0.62 -18.54 2.38
N ALA A 685 -1.74 -19.23 2.62
CA ALA A 685 -2.94 -18.62 3.17
C ALA A 685 -3.56 -19.48 4.27
N ARG A 686 -4.31 -18.84 5.16
CA ARG A 686 -5.00 -19.53 6.25
C ARG A 686 -6.34 -20.09 5.79
N ILE A 687 -6.61 -21.35 6.11
CA ILE A 687 -7.90 -22.00 5.89
C ILE A 687 -8.65 -22.26 7.20
N SER A 688 -9.97 -22.34 7.12
CA SER A 688 -10.88 -22.63 8.24
C SER A 688 -11.49 -24.03 8.18
N TYR A 689 -11.13 -24.81 7.16
CA TYR A 689 -11.59 -26.16 6.88
C TYR A 689 -10.41 -27.14 6.79
N THR A 690 -10.69 -28.42 6.62
CA THR A 690 -9.69 -29.46 6.36
C THR A 690 -9.81 -29.85 4.88
N PRO A 691 -8.76 -29.70 4.06
CA PRO A 691 -8.86 -29.95 2.62
C PRO A 691 -9.14 -31.41 2.27
N ASN A 692 -9.94 -31.63 1.22
CA ASN A 692 -10.02 -32.88 0.47
C ASN A 692 -9.22 -32.81 -0.84
N ASP A 693 -9.30 -33.85 -1.67
CA ASP A 693 -8.66 -33.93 -2.99
C ASP A 693 -9.02 -32.78 -3.94
N THR A 694 -10.30 -32.40 -4.00
CA THR A 694 -10.78 -31.27 -4.81
C THR A 694 -10.21 -29.95 -4.32
N ASP A 695 -10.19 -29.74 -3.00
CA ASP A 695 -9.60 -28.55 -2.40
C ASP A 695 -8.10 -28.45 -2.70
N PHE A 696 -7.35 -29.57 -2.61
CA PHE A 696 -5.91 -29.57 -2.95
C PHE A 696 -5.66 -29.21 -4.42
N LEU A 697 -6.55 -29.63 -5.32
CA LEU A 697 -6.47 -29.27 -6.72
C LEU A 697 -6.73 -27.78 -6.94
N GLU A 698 -7.70 -27.18 -6.25
CA GLU A 698 -7.92 -25.73 -6.27
C GLU A 698 -6.74 -24.93 -5.69
N LEU A 699 -6.13 -25.43 -4.60
CA LEU A 699 -4.92 -24.85 -4.03
C LEU A 699 -3.75 -24.92 -5.02
N LEU A 700 -3.60 -26.05 -5.73
CA LEU A 700 -2.60 -26.21 -6.79
C LEU A 700 -2.85 -25.22 -7.93
N TYR A 701 -4.10 -25.06 -8.37
CA TYR A 701 -4.47 -24.08 -9.40
C TYR A 701 -4.04 -22.67 -9.02
N ARG A 702 -4.11 -22.29 -7.75
CA ARG A 702 -3.66 -20.96 -7.31
C ARG A 702 -2.14 -20.85 -7.11
N GLY A 703 -1.43 -21.97 -6.98
CA GLY A 703 -0.04 -21.98 -6.52
C GLY A 703 0.06 -21.61 -5.04
N LEU A 704 -0.81 -22.21 -4.21
CA LEU A 704 -1.02 -21.85 -2.82
C LEU A 704 -0.70 -23.01 -1.88
N ALA A 705 0.15 -22.77 -0.88
CA ALA A 705 0.25 -23.57 0.33
C ALA A 705 -0.68 -23.01 1.42
N VAL A 706 -0.98 -23.78 2.46
CA VAL A 706 -1.97 -23.35 3.47
C VAL A 706 -1.52 -23.58 4.90
N GLN A 707 -1.86 -22.61 5.75
CA GLN A 707 -1.89 -22.78 7.20
C GLN A 707 -3.23 -23.39 7.59
N CYS A 708 -3.18 -24.48 8.35
CA CYS A 708 -4.35 -25.19 8.83
C CYS A 708 -5.22 -24.34 9.79
N LYS A 709 -6.49 -24.75 9.93
CA LYS A 709 -7.41 -24.14 10.89
C LYS A 709 -6.89 -24.31 12.33
N SER A 710 -7.35 -23.42 13.22
CA SER A 710 -7.00 -23.54 14.64
C SER A 710 -7.47 -24.88 15.19
N ARG A 711 -6.62 -25.55 15.97
CA ARG A 711 -6.86 -26.90 16.53
C ARG A 711 -7.02 -27.99 15.46
N GLN A 712 -6.48 -27.79 14.26
CA GLN A 712 -6.34 -28.87 13.29
C GLN A 712 -5.55 -30.03 13.95
N PRO A 713 -6.05 -31.28 13.88
CA PRO A 713 -5.32 -32.40 14.43
C PRO A 713 -4.03 -32.68 13.64
N GLY A 714 -2.90 -32.66 14.36
CA GLY A 714 -1.64 -33.29 13.96
C GLY A 714 -0.86 -32.67 12.79
N LEU A 715 -1.35 -31.61 12.14
CA LEU A 715 -0.67 -30.93 11.04
C LEU A 715 -0.92 -29.41 11.12
N ASP A 716 0.13 -28.62 10.95
CA ASP A 716 0.10 -27.16 11.07
C ASP A 716 0.00 -26.47 9.71
N ASP A 717 0.70 -26.99 8.70
CA ASP A 717 0.68 -26.49 7.32
C ASP A 717 0.54 -27.62 6.30
N LEU A 718 0.00 -27.31 5.12
CA LEU A 718 -0.17 -28.26 4.01
C LEU A 718 0.25 -27.59 2.69
N PHE A 719 0.79 -28.36 1.75
CA PHE A 719 0.90 -27.92 0.36
C PHE A 719 0.62 -29.06 -0.63
N PRO A 720 0.02 -28.77 -1.80
CA PRO A 720 -0.28 -29.79 -2.80
C PRO A 720 0.99 -30.40 -3.40
N ILE A 721 0.93 -31.70 -3.69
CA ILE A 721 1.89 -32.41 -4.55
C ILE A 721 1.09 -33.02 -5.69
N TYR A 722 1.48 -32.76 -6.92
CA TYR A 722 0.90 -33.44 -8.08
C TYR A 722 1.83 -34.57 -8.55
N LEU A 723 1.30 -35.77 -8.72
CA LEU A 723 2.05 -36.94 -9.19
C LEU A 723 1.95 -37.04 -10.70
N ALA A 724 2.92 -36.47 -11.43
CA ALA A 724 2.95 -36.52 -12.89
C ALA A 724 3.50 -37.87 -13.39
N PRO A 725 2.66 -38.78 -13.94
CA PRO A 725 3.06 -40.17 -14.25
C PRO A 725 4.08 -40.25 -15.40
N THR A 726 4.03 -39.29 -16.32
CA THR A 726 5.00 -39.12 -17.40
C THR A 726 5.35 -37.63 -17.55
N PRO A 727 6.56 -37.29 -18.02
CA PRO A 727 6.91 -35.91 -18.37
C PRO A 727 5.99 -35.28 -19.43
N GLU A 728 5.28 -36.13 -20.18
CA GLU A 728 4.38 -35.79 -21.28
C GLU A 728 2.89 -35.79 -20.88
N SER A 729 2.55 -36.13 -19.63
CA SER A 729 1.17 -36.13 -19.16
C SER A 729 0.67 -34.69 -19.14
N GLN A 730 -0.03 -34.31 -20.21
CA GLN A 730 -0.53 -32.96 -20.37
C GLN A 730 -1.73 -32.74 -19.46
N GLU A 731 -2.63 -33.70 -19.29
CA GLU A 731 -3.90 -33.46 -18.57
C GLU A 731 -3.79 -33.58 -17.05
N LEU A 732 -4.40 -32.61 -16.35
CA LEU A 732 -4.52 -32.56 -14.91
C LEU A 732 -5.68 -33.44 -14.43
N ASP A 733 -5.37 -34.44 -13.60
CA ASP A 733 -6.35 -35.35 -13.01
C ASP A 733 -6.32 -35.29 -11.48
N SER A 734 -7.50 -35.17 -10.88
CA SER A 734 -7.72 -35.34 -9.44
C SER A 734 -7.17 -36.67 -8.89
N GLU A 735 -7.14 -37.74 -9.68
CA GLU A 735 -6.58 -39.03 -9.24
C GLU A 735 -5.07 -38.99 -9.00
N ASN A 736 -4.39 -37.96 -9.49
CA ASN A 736 -2.95 -37.76 -9.33
C ASN A 736 -2.59 -36.73 -8.24
N ILE A 737 -3.57 -36.15 -7.55
CA ILE A 737 -3.31 -35.20 -6.48
C ILE A 737 -2.96 -35.92 -5.16
N THR A 738 -1.99 -35.35 -4.45
CA THR A 738 -1.66 -35.69 -3.06
C THR A 738 -1.15 -34.44 -2.35
N PHE A 739 -0.57 -34.58 -1.16
CA PHE A 739 -0.12 -33.44 -0.37
C PHE A 739 1.16 -33.74 0.43
N CYS A 740 1.82 -32.66 0.82
CA CYS A 740 2.76 -32.66 1.93
C CYS A 740 2.09 -32.05 3.16
N GLY A 741 2.10 -32.77 4.27
CA GLY A 741 1.72 -32.24 5.58
C GLY A 741 2.93 -31.86 6.40
N VAL A 742 2.87 -30.72 7.08
CA VAL A 742 3.96 -30.20 7.88
C VAL A 742 3.53 -30.13 9.34
N GLN A 743 4.35 -30.71 10.21
CA GLN A 743 4.23 -30.54 11.66
C GLN A 743 5.44 -29.76 12.16
N THR A 744 5.20 -28.71 12.91
CA THR A 744 6.24 -27.90 13.55
C THR A 744 6.26 -28.17 15.05
N LYS A 745 7.46 -28.24 15.62
CA LYS A 745 7.71 -28.32 17.05
C LYS A 745 8.78 -27.28 17.41
N ASN A 746 8.43 -26.33 18.26
CA ASN A 746 9.32 -25.23 18.66
C ASN A 746 9.77 -25.35 20.14
N GLN A 747 10.17 -26.56 20.55
CA GLN A 747 10.57 -26.86 21.92
C GLN A 747 12.05 -27.24 22.02
N THR A 748 12.70 -26.88 23.14
CA THR A 748 14.11 -27.23 23.41
C THR A 748 14.30 -28.70 23.79
N GLY A 749 13.23 -29.38 24.21
CA GLY A 749 13.22 -30.78 24.59
C GLY A 749 13.30 -31.76 23.41
N TYR A 750 13.23 -33.05 23.73
CA TYR A 750 13.12 -34.12 22.75
C TYR A 750 11.78 -34.08 22.02
N VAL A 751 11.75 -34.59 20.79
CA VAL A 751 10.51 -34.89 20.08
C VAL A 751 9.83 -36.08 20.78
N ASP A 752 8.56 -35.95 21.16
CA ASP A 752 7.77 -37.08 21.62
C ASP A 752 7.29 -37.91 20.42
N TRP A 753 8.09 -38.90 20.06
CA TRP A 753 7.80 -39.81 18.95
C TRP A 753 6.54 -40.67 19.17
N LYS A 754 5.99 -40.73 20.38
CA LYS A 754 4.68 -41.39 20.62
C LYS A 754 3.54 -40.66 19.93
N GLU A 755 3.71 -39.38 19.60
CA GLU A 755 2.73 -38.61 18.83
C GLU A 755 2.83 -38.88 17.33
N SER A 756 3.88 -39.53 16.82
CA SER A 756 4.08 -39.69 15.38
C SER A 756 2.94 -40.41 14.64
N PRO A 757 2.17 -41.36 15.23
CA PRO A 757 0.95 -41.88 14.62
C PRO A 757 -0.08 -40.79 14.24
N ASN A 758 -0.11 -39.69 15.00
CA ASN A 758 -1.07 -38.60 14.83
C ASN A 758 -0.68 -37.66 13.67
N TRP A 759 0.55 -37.70 13.18
CA TRP A 759 0.98 -36.92 12.02
C TRP A 759 0.69 -37.73 10.75
N SER A 760 -0.59 -37.80 10.37
CA SER A 760 -1.10 -38.65 9.30
C SER A 760 -2.40 -38.08 8.73
N LYS A 761 -2.75 -38.46 7.48
CA LYS A 761 -3.99 -37.99 6.85
C LYS A 761 -5.22 -38.45 7.62
N SER A 762 -5.19 -39.67 8.16
CA SER A 762 -6.32 -40.25 8.88
C SER A 762 -6.59 -39.56 10.21
N TYR A 763 -5.55 -39.17 10.96
CA TYR A 763 -5.70 -38.40 12.19
C TYR A 763 -6.10 -36.94 11.92
N ALA A 764 -5.51 -36.34 10.87
CA ALA A 764 -5.85 -35.00 10.41
C ALA A 764 -7.23 -34.90 9.72
N THR A 765 -7.96 -36.03 9.60
CA THR A 765 -9.26 -36.15 8.94
C THR A 765 -9.26 -35.61 7.49
N ILE A 766 -8.17 -35.84 6.76
CA ILE A 766 -8.05 -35.51 5.34
C ILE A 766 -8.61 -36.68 4.53
N GLU A 767 -9.60 -36.40 3.69
CA GLU A 767 -10.34 -37.40 2.89
C GLU A 767 -10.02 -37.27 1.40
N GLY A 768 -10.44 -38.25 0.59
CA GLY A 768 -10.28 -38.24 -0.88
C GLY A 768 -8.89 -38.65 -1.40
N ILE A 769 -7.82 -38.48 -0.60
CA ILE A 769 -6.46 -38.81 -1.01
C ILE A 769 -6.20 -40.32 -0.97
N LYS A 770 -6.07 -40.94 -2.15
CA LYS A 770 -5.69 -42.37 -2.31
C LYS A 770 -4.19 -42.59 -2.54
N ASN A 771 -3.50 -41.55 -3.00
CA ASN A 771 -2.07 -41.58 -3.31
C ASN A 771 -1.18 -41.62 -2.06
N PRO A 772 0.10 -42.03 -2.20
CA PRO A 772 1.08 -41.79 -1.16
C PRO A 772 1.22 -40.28 -0.90
N TYR A 773 1.51 -39.92 0.34
CA TYR A 773 1.62 -38.52 0.78
C TYR A 773 2.84 -38.36 1.68
N LEU A 774 3.37 -37.13 1.71
CA LEU A 774 4.58 -36.80 2.46
C LEU A 774 4.21 -36.10 3.77
N ILE A 775 4.91 -36.43 4.85
CA ILE A 775 4.86 -35.68 6.12
C ILE A 775 6.27 -35.20 6.47
N LEU A 776 6.42 -33.89 6.72
CA LEU A 776 7.65 -33.27 7.18
C LEU A 776 7.51 -32.78 8.62
N LEU A 777 8.36 -33.28 9.52
CA LEU A 777 8.48 -32.77 10.87
C LEU A 777 9.63 -31.76 10.96
N PHE A 778 9.32 -30.53 11.39
CA PHE A 778 10.33 -29.51 11.71
C PHE A 778 10.41 -29.33 13.23
N SER A 779 11.44 -29.89 13.86
CA SER A 779 11.73 -29.66 15.28
C SER A 779 12.85 -28.64 15.44
N LEU A 780 12.48 -27.36 15.50
CA LEU A 780 13.40 -26.25 15.22
C LEU A 780 14.45 -26.01 16.32
N ARG A 781 14.14 -26.37 17.58
CA ARG A 781 14.97 -26.10 18.77
C ARG A 781 15.47 -27.36 19.49
N THR A 782 15.23 -28.55 18.94
CA THR A 782 15.63 -29.80 19.58
C THR A 782 17.14 -29.97 19.58
N ALA A 783 17.73 -30.26 20.76
CA ALA A 783 19.16 -30.53 20.90
C ALA A 783 19.55 -31.99 20.55
N SER A 784 18.58 -32.91 20.53
CA SER A 784 18.81 -34.32 20.27
C SER A 784 18.69 -34.67 18.79
N ARG A 785 19.76 -35.21 18.23
CA ARG A 785 19.80 -35.70 16.84
C ARG A 785 19.43 -37.17 16.69
N LYS A 786 19.07 -37.86 17.77
CA LYS A 786 18.68 -39.26 17.70
C LYS A 786 17.29 -39.39 17.10
N VAL A 787 17.23 -39.87 15.87
CA VAL A 787 15.99 -40.28 15.20
C VAL A 787 15.47 -41.54 15.88
N THR A 788 14.20 -41.52 16.29
CA THR A 788 13.48 -42.71 16.74
C THR A 788 12.56 -43.16 15.60
N LYS A 789 12.29 -44.46 15.52
CA LYS A 789 11.40 -45.01 14.48
C LYS A 789 10.00 -44.37 14.57
N TRP A 790 9.50 -43.89 13.44
CA TRP A 790 8.13 -43.40 13.32
C TRP A 790 7.12 -44.54 13.56
N GLY A 791 6.20 -44.33 14.50
CA GLY A 791 5.06 -45.24 14.71
C GLY A 791 4.01 -45.08 13.60
N ASN A 792 3.35 -46.17 13.21
CA ASN A 792 2.36 -46.19 12.13
C ASN A 792 1.15 -45.28 12.39
N PRO A 793 0.49 -44.76 11.34
CA PRO A 793 -0.82 -44.11 11.47
C PRO A 793 -1.83 -44.96 12.23
N THR A 794 -2.75 -44.31 12.95
CA THR A 794 -3.71 -44.99 13.84
C THR A 794 -4.70 -45.87 13.09
N LYS A 795 -5.04 -45.51 11.84
CA LYS A 795 -5.90 -46.34 10.98
C LYS A 795 -5.04 -47.20 10.05
N SER A 796 -5.29 -48.51 10.03
CA SER A 796 -4.55 -49.48 9.21
C SER A 796 -4.71 -49.27 7.69
N GLU A 797 -5.81 -48.63 7.27
CA GLU A 797 -6.05 -48.23 5.87
C GLU A 797 -5.12 -47.10 5.40
N ASP A 798 -4.53 -46.35 6.33
CA ASP A 798 -3.61 -45.25 6.08
C ASP A 798 -2.16 -45.76 5.99
N ASN A 799 -1.88 -46.48 4.90
CA ASN A 799 -0.57 -47.09 4.63
C ASN A 799 0.25 -46.34 3.56
N GLY A 800 -0.20 -45.15 3.15
CA GLY A 800 0.44 -44.32 2.12
C GLY A 800 1.43 -43.27 2.65
N ARG A 801 1.64 -43.21 3.96
CA ARG A 801 2.49 -42.17 4.57
C ARG A 801 3.97 -42.42 4.33
N VAL A 802 4.64 -41.44 3.74
CA VAL A 802 6.09 -41.27 3.73
C VAL A 802 6.43 -40.09 4.63
N SER A 803 7.47 -40.20 5.46
CA SER A 803 7.77 -39.19 6.47
C SER A 803 9.27 -38.87 6.56
N TYR A 804 9.59 -37.63 6.88
CA TYR A 804 10.95 -37.17 7.13
C TYR A 804 10.97 -36.10 8.23
N GLN A 805 12.12 -35.93 8.89
CA GLN A 805 12.30 -35.01 10.00
C GLN A 805 13.54 -34.14 9.83
N PHE A 806 13.44 -32.90 10.32
CA PHE A 806 14.55 -31.98 10.53
C PHE A 806 14.63 -31.69 12.03
N LEU A 807 15.71 -32.14 12.67
CA LEU A 807 15.97 -32.03 14.11
C LEU A 807 16.98 -30.90 14.38
N GLY A 808 16.50 -29.66 14.26
CA GLY A 808 17.28 -28.44 14.42
C GLY A 808 17.47 -27.69 13.10
N LEU A 809 17.68 -26.36 13.19
CA LEU A 809 17.91 -25.52 12.01
C LEU A 809 19.20 -25.84 11.25
N ASP A 810 20.14 -26.56 11.85
CA ASP A 810 21.40 -26.99 11.25
C ASP A 810 21.26 -28.17 10.28
N GLU A 811 20.16 -28.93 10.38
CA GLU A 811 19.82 -29.98 9.40
C GLU A 811 19.21 -29.41 8.11
N ILE A 812 18.76 -28.16 8.14
CA ILE A 812 18.19 -27.46 6.98
C ILE A 812 19.32 -26.76 6.23
N LYS A 813 19.76 -27.37 5.13
CA LYS A 813 21.01 -27.02 4.43
C LYS A 813 20.87 -25.88 3.43
N CYS A 814 19.66 -25.55 2.98
CA CYS A 814 19.47 -24.33 2.19
C CYS A 814 19.77 -23.06 2.98
N LEU A 815 19.67 -23.07 4.32
CA LEU A 815 19.84 -21.87 5.16
C LEU A 815 21.32 -21.45 5.29
N THR A 816 21.60 -20.18 5.00
CA THR A 816 22.89 -19.56 5.32
C THR A 816 23.04 -19.36 6.84
N PRO A 817 24.28 -19.22 7.35
CA PRO A 817 24.51 -18.96 8.78
C PRO A 817 23.75 -17.74 9.30
N GLU A 818 23.66 -16.68 8.49
CA GLU A 818 23.01 -15.42 8.85
C GLU A 818 21.48 -15.56 8.90
N ILE A 819 20.89 -16.27 7.93
CA ILE A 819 19.45 -16.58 7.95
C ILE A 819 19.13 -17.48 9.13
N ARG A 820 19.95 -18.51 9.39
CA ARG A 820 19.78 -19.39 10.55
C ARG A 820 19.77 -18.58 11.84
N SER A 821 20.72 -17.66 12.00
CA SER A 821 20.77 -16.76 13.16
C SER A 821 19.53 -15.86 13.28
N ALA A 822 18.99 -15.36 12.16
CA ALA A 822 17.74 -14.60 12.18
C ALA A 822 16.54 -15.45 12.59
N LEU A 823 16.44 -16.68 12.07
CA LEU A 823 15.39 -17.63 12.44
C LEU A 823 15.50 -18.05 13.92
N GLU A 824 16.72 -18.21 14.45
CA GLU A 824 16.94 -18.45 15.88
C GLU A 824 16.38 -17.31 16.74
N ARG A 825 16.55 -16.05 16.33
CA ARG A 825 15.92 -14.91 17.01
C ARG A 825 14.40 -14.98 16.96
N LEU A 826 13.82 -15.36 15.82
CA LEU A 826 12.36 -15.51 15.66
C LEU A 826 11.80 -16.62 16.57
N ILE A 827 12.36 -17.84 16.50
CA ILE A 827 11.81 -18.99 17.24
C ILE A 827 12.06 -18.92 18.75
N THR A 828 12.92 -18.01 19.20
CA THR A 828 13.18 -17.74 20.62
C THR A 828 12.56 -16.42 21.12
N ALA A 829 11.81 -15.71 20.27
CA ALA A 829 11.05 -14.54 20.67
C ALA A 829 9.91 -14.97 21.60
N ILE A 830 9.90 -14.44 22.83
CA ILE A 830 8.94 -14.80 23.88
C ILE A 830 8.27 -13.50 24.30
N PRO A 831 7.01 -13.23 23.90
CA PRO A 831 6.32 -11.97 24.19
C PRO A 831 6.33 -11.58 25.69
N ASP A 832 6.28 -12.57 26.57
CA ASP A 832 6.23 -12.37 28.03
C ASP A 832 7.60 -12.05 28.66
N ASP A 833 8.70 -12.21 27.93
CA ASP A 833 10.05 -11.91 28.40
C ASP A 833 10.37 -10.41 28.29
N LEU A 834 10.04 -9.66 29.35
CA LEU A 834 10.20 -8.21 29.41
C LEU A 834 11.66 -7.75 29.19
N LEU A 835 12.66 -8.54 29.59
CA LEU A 835 14.07 -8.21 29.34
C LEU A 835 14.38 -8.11 27.84
N LYS A 836 13.72 -8.92 27.02
CA LYS A 836 13.90 -8.92 25.56
C LYS A 836 13.20 -7.77 24.84
N LEU A 837 12.40 -6.96 25.55
CA LEU A 837 11.88 -5.69 25.00
C LEU A 837 12.94 -4.58 25.00
N HIS A 838 14.03 -4.75 25.75
CA HIS A 838 15.14 -3.81 25.81
C HIS A 838 16.28 -4.29 24.90
N ASP A 839 16.70 -3.47 23.93
CA ASP A 839 17.80 -3.84 23.01
C ASP A 839 19.11 -4.13 23.77
N LYS A 840 19.36 -3.39 24.85
CA LYS A 840 20.47 -3.59 25.82
C LYS A 840 20.03 -3.09 27.20
N PRO A 841 19.35 -3.92 28.03
CA PRO A 841 19.02 -3.51 29.39
C PRO A 841 20.32 -3.27 30.17
N ASN A 842 20.41 -2.13 30.85
CA ASN A 842 21.49 -1.93 31.81
C ASN A 842 21.27 -2.82 33.04
N GLU A 843 22.32 -3.01 33.84
CA GLU A 843 22.28 -3.92 34.99
C GLU A 843 21.15 -3.56 35.97
N SER A 844 20.87 -2.27 36.17
CA SER A 844 19.78 -1.82 37.03
C SER A 844 18.40 -2.19 36.49
N THR A 845 18.17 -2.08 35.18
CA THR A 845 16.92 -2.52 34.52
C THR A 845 16.79 -4.04 34.61
N GLU A 846 17.88 -4.77 34.39
CA GLU A 846 17.87 -6.23 34.47
C GLU A 846 17.51 -6.72 35.89
N GLN A 847 18.17 -6.16 36.90
CA GLN A 847 17.88 -6.45 38.30
C GLN A 847 16.44 -6.06 38.67
N TRP A 848 15.96 -4.90 38.22
CA TRP A 848 14.60 -4.45 38.48
C TRP A 848 13.55 -5.37 37.84
N VAL A 849 13.68 -5.72 36.55
CA VAL A 849 12.74 -6.64 35.86
C VAL A 849 12.74 -8.01 36.53
N LYS A 850 13.91 -8.58 36.85
CA LYS A 850 14.01 -9.86 37.57
C LYS A 850 13.41 -9.81 38.96
N HIS A 851 13.55 -8.68 39.66
CA HIS A 851 12.97 -8.48 41.00
C HIS A 851 11.44 -8.40 40.94
N VAL A 852 10.90 -7.58 40.05
CA VAL A 852 9.45 -7.39 39.90
C VAL A 852 8.77 -8.64 39.33
N ASN A 853 9.44 -9.39 38.45
CA ASN A 853 8.93 -10.60 37.81
C ASN A 853 9.70 -11.87 38.23
N HIS A 854 9.96 -12.01 39.53
CA HIS A 854 10.78 -13.09 40.10
C HIS A 854 10.20 -14.51 39.96
N VAL A 855 8.94 -14.64 39.55
CA VAL A 855 8.31 -15.95 39.26
C VAL A 855 8.60 -16.38 37.82
N PHE A 856 8.74 -15.43 36.91
CA PHE A 856 9.05 -15.70 35.50
C PHE A 856 10.55 -16.00 35.28
N TYR A 857 11.42 -15.26 35.97
CA TYR A 857 12.87 -15.47 35.89
C TYR A 857 13.36 -16.36 37.03
N PRO A 858 14.00 -17.52 36.76
CA PRO A 858 14.55 -18.37 37.81
C PRO A 858 15.54 -17.59 38.68
N ARG A 859 15.42 -17.71 40.00
CA ARG A 859 16.43 -17.17 40.92
C ARG A 859 17.74 -17.91 40.69
N ALA A 860 18.85 -17.18 40.57
CA ALA A 860 20.17 -17.80 40.61
C ALA A 860 20.29 -18.58 41.93
N PRO A 861 20.83 -19.82 41.93
CA PRO A 861 21.03 -20.56 43.16
C PRO A 861 21.92 -19.72 44.09
N GLU A 862 21.47 -19.49 45.32
CA GLU A 862 22.27 -18.82 46.35
C GLU A 862 23.59 -19.59 46.48
N GLN A 863 24.71 -18.93 46.17
CA GLN A 863 26.00 -19.51 46.50
C GLN A 863 26.06 -19.63 48.03
N PRO A 864 26.37 -20.81 48.58
CA PRO A 864 26.46 -20.99 50.02
C PRO A 864 27.50 -20.01 50.55
N SER A 865 27.08 -19.20 51.52
CA SER A 865 27.95 -18.27 52.23
C SER A 865 29.14 -19.06 52.79
N PRO A 866 30.39 -18.61 52.62
CA PRO A 866 31.51 -19.26 53.30
C PRO A 866 31.25 -19.17 54.82
N PRO A 867 31.54 -20.24 55.58
CA PRO A 867 31.29 -20.25 57.01
C PRO A 867 32.06 -19.10 57.66
N SER A 868 31.35 -18.30 58.45
CA SER A 868 31.89 -17.22 59.26
C SER A 868 32.96 -17.76 60.21
N THR A 869 34.21 -17.33 60.01
CA THR A 869 35.28 -17.38 61.02
C THR A 869 35.29 -16.13 61.86
#